data_AF-A0A919PNT2-F1
#
_entry.id   AF-A0A919PNT2-F1
#
_cell.length_a   1.000
_cell.length_b   1.000
_cell.length_c   1.000
_cell.angle_alpha   90.00
_cell.angle_beta   90.00
_cell.angle_gamma   90.00
#
_symmetry.space_group_name_H-M   'P 1'
#
loop_
_entity.id
_entity.type
_entity.pdbx_description
1 polymer ?
#
loop_
_entity_poly.entity_id
_entity_poly.type
_entity_poly.pdbx_seq_one_letter_code
_entity_poly.pdbx_strand_id
1 'polypeptide(L)'
;MLTRRTLLASLGAAGGALALPLPSAAAAVVDPVADEYHRLLLVHTRWVQQQWDPAIGAYRVADFRFAAVLGNAVLLTTDGYDADLAGVDAATLRSRTLATITRFAATNTLAGGTEWGKRLFWDSTFELYFVLAARLLWAELSATTRANVDAIARGQAAYAYGLGTGNDPLSGSWTPNGSTGGYVGDTKLEEMGVYAQAIAPGLAWAPTGDADAARWQERFVFWAANSSGLPAADRANPTVIDGKAVSAWNVARNLHDTFIVENHNSANPHYQAELWRTAGRAAAHFLAAGRALPQVLTRQPNGRELWATLRLLASDAGEPVMPMVADRYHLYGRDVLPLAFLAQVQGDPHAARAEADLAARLMPYLQYAPENRLTKFSGEEKYEPEARAELAIAYLFHRWRTTPVQPVTAAEFFAAAAGARDFGAAVGLTAHQSATGFAAAVTKPGQVKFLWQPGHDNWLIDTRAPAFLPAQTAAPTRQSTVAYSVARDGVDSTATVLQTAAGWAGYATLPTGTVVYTGPGPSSLTLFNLTMPGVPGLDGNRTFTGPSGSVTPQTGVGDGGTDRMTFPARTARHVRFLGRAAANQYGYSLFAFEAFDTAGTDRARGRTVTVSSADPAYPAANAVDGNAGTRWAVAREERGRADSWLAVDLGTTVQLTSVTLTWEAAYATSYLVQTSTDGSTWSTAAAAPGVATLGAWAGIDGRAGVVAHGATAPITASPTQVSIPAATLIEGYTGTGTDLAAAAARRLPSGGPATLRLSDADGYLTLLNLSTTAVNNAVLTLPRGDRLHRGLSVVRADGGLDLTASVPAGGGAVRPTRFTVTGTAPAGTRFNVADSHHLSVTAPAGTAVDVRLAAGGWSVQAQVPAGATRSYTATFGGPVTPATDLARGRTTFPTSPLPAGMGEPSRAVDGDPATSWRPGTGGRMVVDLGAARTVAAVALTWTAGTVPAARIETSTDGAAYTTFGGSVSARYIAVAVPAWRTGDPDLVHLTVT
;
A
#
# COMPACT_ATOMS: atom_id res chain seq x y z
N MET A 1 -25.61 7.35 41.63
CA MET A 1 -26.23 8.43 42.43
C MET A 1 -27.23 9.17 41.58
N LEU A 2 -28.29 9.68 42.22
CA LEU A 2 -29.64 9.92 41.70
C LEU A 2 -29.75 10.72 40.39
N THR A 3 -30.65 10.25 39.52
CA THR A 3 -30.93 10.77 38.18
C THR A 3 -32.04 11.83 38.20
N ARG A 4 -31.99 12.72 37.20
CA ARG A 4 -32.84 13.89 36.90
C ARG A 4 -34.33 13.57 36.64
N ARG A 5 -34.81 12.40 37.09
CA ARG A 5 -36.08 11.77 36.70
C ARG A 5 -37.22 11.97 37.71
N THR A 6 -37.13 12.95 38.62
CA THR A 6 -38.09 13.06 39.73
C THR A 6 -38.54 14.49 40.09
N LEU A 7 -38.55 15.44 39.15
CA LEU A 7 -39.06 16.79 39.47
C LEU A 7 -40.21 17.34 38.62
N LEU A 8 -40.68 16.69 37.56
CA LEU A 8 -41.83 17.23 36.80
C LEU A 8 -42.76 16.13 36.29
N ALA A 9 -43.48 15.54 37.24
CA ALA A 9 -44.70 14.78 36.99
C ALA A 9 -45.78 15.26 37.97
N SER A 10 -46.26 16.50 37.76
CA SER A 10 -47.61 16.94 38.16
C SER A 10 -47.84 18.40 37.78
N LEU A 11 -48.50 18.64 36.64
CA LEU A 11 -49.58 19.61 36.45
C LEU A 11 -50.10 19.45 35.01
N GLY A 12 -51.42 19.50 34.86
CA GLY A 12 -52.15 18.89 33.76
C GLY A 12 -52.25 19.70 32.46
N ALA A 13 -52.55 18.96 31.40
CA ALA A 13 -53.45 19.28 30.28
C ALA A 13 -53.39 20.66 29.60
N ALA A 14 -52.90 20.69 28.35
CA ALA A 14 -53.57 21.24 27.16
C ALA A 14 -52.60 21.21 25.96
N GLY A 15 -53.14 21.01 24.75
CA GLY A 15 -52.36 20.86 23.52
C GLY A 15 -51.58 22.11 23.10
N GLY A 16 -50.53 21.88 22.31
CA GLY A 16 -49.74 22.92 21.66
C GLY A 16 -48.43 22.33 21.13
N ALA A 17 -48.32 22.21 19.81
CA ALA A 17 -47.06 21.92 19.14
C ALA A 17 -46.05 23.04 19.45
N LEU A 18 -44.97 22.71 20.14
CA LEU A 18 -43.81 23.59 20.29
C LEU A 18 -42.59 22.81 19.81
N ALA A 19 -42.09 23.23 18.65
CA ALA A 19 -40.77 22.88 18.17
C ALA A 19 -39.74 23.27 19.24
N LEU A 20 -38.98 22.29 19.73
CA LEU A 20 -37.81 22.57 20.56
C LEU A 20 -36.74 23.20 19.66
N PRO A 21 -36.11 24.31 20.06
CA PRO A 21 -35.01 24.88 19.31
C PRO A 21 -33.82 23.92 19.36
N LEU A 22 -33.15 23.77 18.21
CA LEU A 22 -31.86 23.10 18.11
C LEU A 22 -30.90 23.70 19.15
N PRO A 23 -30.05 22.89 19.79
CA PRO A 23 -29.12 23.38 20.82
C PRO A 23 -28.22 24.46 20.21
N SER A 24 -28.09 25.58 20.92
CA SER A 24 -27.22 26.70 20.57
C SER A 24 -25.78 26.23 20.39
N ALA A 25 -25.14 26.74 19.33
CA ALA A 25 -23.79 26.45 18.89
C ALA A 25 -22.79 26.30 20.05
N ALA A 26 -22.45 25.05 20.38
CA ALA A 26 -21.15 24.76 20.93
C ALA A 26 -20.12 25.28 19.92
N ALA A 27 -19.01 25.88 20.39
CA ALA A 27 -17.92 26.31 19.53
C ALA A 27 -17.63 25.21 18.51
N ALA A 28 -17.64 25.56 17.22
CA ALA A 28 -17.48 24.59 16.14
C ALA A 28 -16.22 23.75 16.42
N VAL A 29 -16.40 22.46 16.63
CA VAL A 29 -15.29 21.54 16.82
C VAL A 29 -14.49 21.58 15.53
N VAL A 30 -13.23 22.01 15.62
CA VAL A 30 -12.33 22.08 14.46
C VAL A 30 -12.07 20.67 13.97
N ASP A 31 -12.40 20.41 12.71
CA ASP A 31 -12.23 19.11 12.06
C ASP A 31 -11.71 19.32 10.64
N PRO A 32 -10.38 19.41 10.47
CA PRO A 32 -9.79 19.78 9.18
C PRO A 32 -10.04 18.74 8.08
N VAL A 33 -10.24 17.47 8.44
CA VAL A 33 -10.56 16.40 7.47
C VAL A 33 -11.98 16.60 6.95
N ALA A 34 -12.95 16.85 7.83
CA ALA A 34 -14.32 17.14 7.42
C ALA A 34 -14.41 18.42 6.57
N ASP A 35 -13.68 19.48 6.95
CA ASP A 35 -13.63 20.73 6.20
C ASP A 35 -13.06 20.52 4.78
N GLU A 36 -12.03 19.69 4.65
CA GLU A 36 -11.45 19.34 3.35
C GLU A 36 -12.40 18.49 2.50
N TYR A 37 -13.07 17.48 3.08
CA TYR A 37 -14.10 16.72 2.37
C TYR A 37 -15.26 17.59 1.88
N HIS A 38 -15.70 18.55 2.68
CA HIS A 38 -16.72 19.51 2.27
C HIS A 38 -16.24 20.38 1.09
N ARG A 39 -15.01 20.89 1.15
CA ARG A 39 -14.38 21.66 0.07
C ARG A 39 -14.24 20.84 -1.22
N LEU A 40 -13.83 19.58 -1.11
CA LEU A 40 -13.73 18.64 -2.24
C LEU A 40 -15.10 18.38 -2.88
N LEU A 41 -16.16 18.21 -2.09
CA LEU A 41 -17.52 18.06 -2.60
C LEU A 41 -17.96 19.30 -3.39
N LEU A 42 -17.66 20.50 -2.90
CA LEU A 42 -17.92 21.75 -3.61
C LEU A 42 -17.21 21.75 -4.97
N VAL A 43 -15.88 21.62 -5.00
CA VAL A 43 -15.11 21.66 -6.27
C VAL A 43 -15.55 20.55 -7.24
N HIS A 44 -15.77 19.33 -6.76
CA HIS A 44 -16.24 18.22 -7.59
C HIS A 44 -17.64 18.45 -8.19
N THR A 45 -18.43 19.37 -7.64
CA THR A 45 -19.73 19.76 -8.22
C THR A 45 -19.59 20.28 -9.66
N ARG A 46 -18.44 20.84 -10.03
CA ARG A 46 -18.14 21.25 -11.42
C ARG A 46 -18.22 20.10 -12.41
N TRP A 47 -17.78 18.89 -12.03
CA TRP A 47 -17.95 17.69 -12.86
C TRP A 47 -19.40 17.19 -12.83
N VAL A 48 -20.07 17.22 -11.67
CA VAL A 48 -21.48 16.81 -11.54
C VAL A 48 -22.39 17.62 -12.46
N GLN A 49 -22.12 18.92 -12.61
CA GLN A 49 -22.92 19.80 -13.46
C GLN A 49 -22.79 19.50 -14.96
N GLN A 50 -21.68 18.89 -15.38
CA GLN A 50 -21.52 18.37 -16.75
C GLN A 50 -22.40 17.13 -17.01
N GLN A 51 -22.90 16.49 -15.93
CA GLN A 51 -23.75 15.31 -16.02
C GLN A 51 -25.24 15.67 -16.08
N TRP A 52 -25.61 16.94 -15.96
CA TRP A 52 -27.01 17.36 -16.12
C TRP A 52 -27.45 17.18 -17.57
N ASP A 53 -28.54 16.44 -17.78
CA ASP A 53 -29.13 16.23 -19.09
C ASP A 53 -30.48 16.97 -19.19
N PRO A 54 -30.55 18.08 -19.94
CA PRO A 54 -31.78 18.85 -20.08
C PRO A 54 -32.90 18.08 -20.81
N ALA A 55 -32.59 17.03 -21.58
CA ALA A 55 -33.60 16.25 -22.30
C ALA A 55 -34.47 15.41 -21.36
N ILE A 56 -33.88 14.91 -20.26
CA ILE A 56 -34.60 14.13 -19.24
C ILE A 56 -34.91 14.93 -17.97
N GLY A 57 -34.38 16.16 -17.86
CA GLY A 57 -34.57 17.02 -16.69
C GLY A 57 -33.94 16.44 -15.41
N ALA A 58 -32.85 15.70 -15.55
CA ALA A 58 -32.16 15.01 -14.46
C ALA A 58 -30.68 14.80 -14.78
N TYR A 59 -29.89 14.41 -13.78
CA TYR A 59 -28.54 13.89 -14.04
C TYR A 59 -28.60 12.55 -14.80
N ARG A 60 -27.61 12.29 -15.67
CA ARG A 60 -27.59 11.14 -16.60
C ARG A 60 -27.72 9.77 -15.90
N VAL A 61 -28.38 8.83 -16.58
CA VAL A 61 -28.50 7.42 -16.16
C VAL A 61 -27.22 6.62 -16.39
N ALA A 62 -26.48 6.93 -17.46
CA ALA A 62 -25.23 6.24 -17.81
C ALA A 62 -24.26 6.26 -16.62
N ASP A 63 -23.67 5.10 -16.31
CA ASP A 63 -22.77 4.88 -15.17
C ASP A 63 -23.33 5.33 -13.82
N PHE A 64 -24.67 5.33 -13.66
CA PHE A 64 -25.34 5.78 -12.44
C PHE A 64 -24.97 7.22 -12.01
N ARG A 65 -24.65 8.10 -12.96
CA ARG A 65 -24.25 9.49 -12.66
C ARG A 65 -25.30 10.25 -11.84
N PHE A 66 -26.56 9.86 -11.93
CA PHE A 66 -27.63 10.38 -11.07
C PHE A 66 -27.43 10.13 -9.57
N ALA A 67 -26.64 9.13 -9.16
CA ALA A 67 -26.35 8.88 -7.75
C ALA A 67 -25.44 9.95 -7.11
N ALA A 68 -24.82 10.82 -7.92
CA ALA A 68 -24.07 11.99 -7.43
C ALA A 68 -24.91 12.95 -6.55
N VAL A 69 -26.24 12.78 -6.55
CA VAL A 69 -27.19 13.51 -5.69
C VAL A 69 -26.90 13.37 -4.19
N LEU A 70 -26.22 12.30 -3.73
CA LEU A 70 -25.87 12.20 -2.30
C LEU A 70 -24.92 13.31 -1.86
N GLY A 71 -23.86 13.56 -2.63
CA GLY A 71 -22.95 14.68 -2.35
C GLY A 71 -23.64 16.04 -2.42
N ASN A 72 -24.61 16.20 -3.33
CA ASN A 72 -25.43 17.42 -3.39
C ASN A 72 -26.31 17.56 -2.16
N ALA A 73 -26.98 16.48 -1.73
CA ALA A 73 -27.84 16.47 -0.56
C ALA A 73 -27.07 16.87 0.71
N VAL A 74 -25.84 16.37 0.88
CA VAL A 74 -24.95 16.80 1.98
C VAL A 74 -24.66 18.30 1.91
N LEU A 75 -24.20 18.82 0.76
CA LEU A 75 -23.92 20.25 0.59
C LEU A 75 -25.15 21.15 0.80
N LEU A 76 -26.35 20.66 0.49
CA LEU A 76 -27.60 21.43 0.59
C LEU A 76 -28.28 21.38 1.96
N THR A 77 -27.84 20.44 2.82
CA THR A 77 -28.39 20.19 4.17
C THR A 77 -27.40 20.51 5.29
N THR A 78 -26.21 20.99 4.93
CA THR A 78 -25.18 21.41 5.88
C THR A 78 -24.72 22.84 5.59
N ASP A 79 -24.15 23.50 6.61
CA ASP A 79 -23.65 24.86 6.49
C ASP A 79 -22.34 24.91 5.69
N GLY A 80 -22.06 26.06 5.06
CA GLY A 80 -20.78 26.33 4.39
C GLY A 80 -20.80 26.23 2.86
N TYR A 81 -21.98 26.22 2.23
CA TYR A 81 -22.09 26.20 0.78
C TYR A 81 -21.42 27.41 0.11
N ASP A 82 -20.56 27.17 -0.87
CA ASP A 82 -19.86 28.18 -1.67
C ASP A 82 -20.16 27.98 -3.16
N ALA A 83 -20.88 28.94 -3.75
CA ALA A 83 -21.30 28.89 -5.15
C ALA A 83 -20.14 29.05 -6.14
N ASP A 84 -19.08 29.78 -5.76
CA ASP A 84 -17.93 30.04 -6.62
C ASP A 84 -17.07 28.78 -6.74
N LEU A 85 -16.85 28.08 -5.62
CA LEU A 85 -16.18 26.77 -5.64
C LEU A 85 -17.02 25.74 -6.40
N ALA A 86 -18.33 25.69 -6.13
CA ALA A 86 -19.24 24.73 -6.76
C ALA A 86 -19.48 24.96 -8.27
N GLY A 87 -19.32 26.19 -8.74
CA GLY A 87 -19.65 26.58 -10.11
C GLY A 87 -21.16 26.59 -10.41
N VAL A 88 -22.00 26.69 -9.37
CA VAL A 88 -23.46 26.78 -9.44
C VAL A 88 -24.00 27.36 -8.15
N ASP A 89 -25.11 28.12 -8.20
CA ASP A 89 -25.82 28.56 -7.00
C ASP A 89 -26.61 27.41 -6.32
N ALA A 90 -26.83 27.56 -5.01
CA ALA A 90 -27.49 26.53 -4.19
C ALA A 90 -28.93 26.24 -4.63
N ALA A 91 -29.67 27.24 -5.13
CA ALA A 91 -31.06 27.07 -5.52
C ALA A 91 -31.18 26.22 -6.80
N THR A 92 -30.32 26.49 -7.78
CA THR A 92 -30.21 25.68 -9.00
C THR A 92 -29.77 24.25 -8.68
N LEU A 93 -28.75 24.07 -7.83
CA LEU A 93 -28.31 22.73 -7.42
C LEU A 93 -29.43 21.97 -6.69
N ARG A 94 -30.16 22.63 -5.80
CA ARG A 94 -31.32 22.05 -5.08
C ARG A 94 -32.41 21.61 -6.03
N SER A 95 -32.82 22.49 -6.96
CA SER A 95 -33.83 22.18 -7.97
C SER A 95 -33.47 20.95 -8.81
N ARG A 96 -32.25 20.90 -9.34
CA ARG A 96 -31.74 19.76 -10.14
C ARG A 96 -31.67 18.46 -9.34
N THR A 97 -31.25 18.55 -8.07
CA THR A 97 -31.13 17.40 -7.17
C THR A 97 -32.51 16.81 -6.86
N LEU A 98 -33.49 17.64 -6.50
CA LEU A 98 -34.87 17.19 -6.24
C LEU A 98 -35.51 16.60 -7.50
N ALA A 99 -35.35 17.23 -8.67
CA ALA A 99 -35.85 16.70 -9.94
C ALA A 99 -35.27 15.32 -10.26
N THR A 100 -33.96 15.13 -10.05
CA THR A 100 -33.28 13.85 -10.24
C THR A 100 -33.81 12.79 -9.28
N ILE A 101 -33.97 13.10 -8.00
CA ILE A 101 -34.55 12.18 -7.00
C ILE A 101 -35.99 11.80 -7.37
N THR A 102 -36.82 12.77 -7.74
CA THR A 102 -38.22 12.50 -8.13
C THR A 102 -38.30 11.56 -9.33
N ARG A 103 -37.50 11.80 -10.38
CA ARG A 103 -37.47 10.96 -11.58
C ARG A 103 -37.02 9.53 -11.25
N PHE A 104 -35.81 9.38 -10.71
CA PHE A 104 -35.22 8.05 -10.53
C PHE A 104 -35.87 7.24 -9.41
N ALA A 105 -36.55 7.88 -8.45
CA ALA A 105 -37.42 7.15 -7.52
C ALA A 105 -38.61 6.52 -8.27
N ALA A 106 -39.23 7.24 -9.20
CA ALA A 106 -40.37 6.75 -9.97
C ALA A 106 -40.01 5.72 -11.03
N THR A 107 -38.78 5.75 -11.56
CA THR A 107 -38.37 4.84 -12.64
C THR A 107 -37.59 3.60 -12.16
N ASN A 108 -37.34 3.47 -10.85
CA ASN A 108 -36.71 2.27 -10.27
C ASN A 108 -37.68 1.06 -10.30
N THR A 109 -37.16 -0.11 -10.65
CA THR A 109 -37.91 -1.36 -10.81
C THR A 109 -38.61 -1.82 -9.52
N LEU A 110 -38.01 -1.59 -8.35
CA LEU A 110 -38.59 -1.95 -7.05
C LEU A 110 -39.76 -1.04 -6.64
N ALA A 111 -39.86 0.14 -7.24
CA ALA A 111 -40.98 1.07 -7.10
C ALA A 111 -42.02 0.94 -8.22
N GLY A 112 -41.91 -0.08 -9.08
CA GLY A 112 -42.82 -0.31 -10.22
C GLY A 112 -42.40 0.37 -11.53
N GLY A 113 -41.22 0.99 -11.57
CA GLY A 113 -40.60 1.50 -12.79
C GLY A 113 -39.91 0.42 -13.62
N THR A 114 -39.15 0.84 -14.64
CA THR A 114 -38.50 -0.08 -15.60
C THR A 114 -37.11 0.36 -16.07
N GLU A 115 -36.58 1.48 -15.56
CA GLU A 115 -35.35 2.09 -16.09
C GLU A 115 -34.09 1.54 -15.40
N TRP A 116 -34.13 1.30 -14.09
CA TRP A 116 -32.96 0.86 -13.31
C TRP A 116 -33.35 0.12 -12.03
N GLY A 117 -32.37 -0.46 -11.33
CA GLY A 117 -32.52 -1.03 -9.99
C GLY A 117 -32.79 -2.53 -9.94
N LYS A 118 -32.89 -3.05 -8.72
CA LYS A 118 -33.14 -4.46 -8.33
C LYS A 118 -31.94 -5.40 -8.39
N ARG A 119 -30.95 -5.21 -9.28
CA ARG A 119 -29.78 -6.11 -9.33
C ARG A 119 -28.94 -5.98 -8.05
N LEU A 120 -28.23 -7.03 -7.66
CA LEU A 120 -27.27 -6.90 -6.55
C LEU A 120 -26.03 -6.14 -6.99
N PHE A 121 -25.35 -6.62 -8.04
CA PHE A 121 -24.13 -5.99 -8.50
C PHE A 121 -24.45 -4.64 -9.16
N TRP A 122 -23.72 -3.60 -8.75
CA TRP A 122 -23.93 -2.18 -9.06
C TRP A 122 -25.22 -1.56 -8.54
N ASP A 123 -26.39 -2.08 -8.94
CA ASP A 123 -27.68 -1.43 -8.66
C ASP A 123 -27.89 -1.24 -7.15
N SER A 124 -27.70 -2.29 -6.35
CA SER A 124 -27.87 -2.19 -4.88
C SER A 124 -26.93 -1.16 -4.22
N THR A 125 -25.70 -1.03 -4.74
CA THR A 125 -24.73 -0.03 -4.28
C THR A 125 -25.23 1.38 -4.58
N PHE A 126 -25.79 1.63 -5.75
CA PHE A 126 -26.30 2.96 -6.10
C PHE A 126 -27.68 3.25 -5.50
N GLU A 127 -28.52 2.24 -5.30
CA GLU A 127 -29.80 2.34 -4.59
C GLU A 127 -29.59 2.82 -3.16
N LEU A 128 -28.59 2.31 -2.43
CA LEU A 128 -28.33 2.76 -1.06
C LEU A 128 -27.90 4.23 -1.03
N TYR A 129 -27.00 4.67 -1.92
CA TYR A 129 -26.61 6.09 -2.02
C TYR A 129 -27.80 6.99 -2.35
N PHE A 130 -28.62 6.56 -3.30
CA PHE A 130 -29.82 7.27 -3.74
C PHE A 130 -30.84 7.40 -2.61
N VAL A 131 -31.13 6.30 -1.90
CA VAL A 131 -32.03 6.28 -0.74
C VAL A 131 -31.50 7.20 0.35
N LEU A 132 -30.20 7.17 0.66
CA LEU A 132 -29.62 8.05 1.67
C LEU A 132 -29.76 9.53 1.28
N ALA A 133 -29.51 9.88 0.01
CA ALA A 133 -29.68 11.25 -0.50
C ALA A 133 -31.12 11.73 -0.33
N ALA A 134 -32.10 10.89 -0.70
CA ALA A 134 -33.52 11.19 -0.54
C ALA A 134 -33.93 11.35 0.93
N ARG A 135 -33.32 10.58 1.84
CA ARG A 135 -33.57 10.69 3.29
C ARG A 135 -33.02 11.96 3.90
N LEU A 136 -31.89 12.48 3.42
CA LEU A 136 -31.38 13.78 3.86
C LEU A 136 -32.28 14.94 3.43
N LEU A 137 -32.91 14.83 2.25
CA LEU A 137 -33.84 15.83 1.71
C LEU A 137 -35.33 15.48 1.97
N TRP A 138 -35.61 14.58 2.92
CA TRP A 138 -36.92 13.92 3.05
C TRP A 138 -38.11 14.87 3.17
N ALA A 139 -37.92 15.99 3.87
CA ALA A 139 -38.97 16.99 4.10
C ALA A 139 -39.41 17.73 2.82
N GLU A 140 -38.55 17.78 1.80
CA GLU A 140 -38.80 18.47 0.53
C GLU A 140 -39.44 17.55 -0.52
N LEU A 141 -39.53 16.25 -0.26
CA LEU A 141 -40.04 15.27 -1.21
C LEU A 141 -41.57 15.12 -1.15
N SER A 142 -42.19 14.97 -2.31
CA SER A 142 -43.62 14.65 -2.43
C SER A 142 -43.96 13.33 -1.72
N ALA A 143 -45.21 13.15 -1.31
CA ALA A 143 -45.66 11.88 -0.71
C ALA A 143 -45.42 10.68 -1.65
N THR A 144 -45.63 10.86 -2.95
CA THR A 144 -45.37 9.83 -3.97
C THR A 144 -43.88 9.47 -4.05
N THR A 145 -43.01 10.48 -4.10
CA THR A 145 -41.56 10.25 -4.13
C THR A 145 -41.08 9.54 -2.87
N ARG A 146 -41.59 9.93 -1.69
CA ARG A 146 -41.29 9.26 -0.42
C ARG A 146 -41.73 7.79 -0.43
N ALA A 147 -42.93 7.50 -0.90
CA ALA A 147 -43.42 6.12 -1.04
C ALA A 147 -42.54 5.28 -1.98
N ASN A 148 -42.11 5.84 -3.11
CA ASN A 148 -41.20 5.16 -4.03
C ASN A 148 -39.83 4.86 -3.39
N VAL A 149 -39.26 5.82 -2.64
CA VAL A 149 -37.99 5.62 -1.93
C VAL A 149 -38.12 4.55 -0.84
N ASP A 150 -39.23 4.52 -0.10
CA ASP A 150 -39.53 3.45 0.85
C ASP A 150 -39.63 2.08 0.15
N ALA A 151 -40.27 2.04 -1.03
CA ALA A 151 -40.39 0.82 -1.84
C ALA A 151 -39.03 0.32 -2.35
N ILE A 152 -38.13 1.21 -2.77
CA ILE A 152 -36.75 0.84 -3.15
C ILE A 152 -36.01 0.21 -1.97
N ALA A 153 -35.98 0.90 -0.81
CA ALA A 153 -35.24 0.42 0.36
C ALA A 153 -35.73 -0.95 0.85
N ARG A 154 -37.04 -1.13 0.97
CA ARG A 154 -37.64 -2.39 1.43
C ARG A 154 -37.63 -3.47 0.37
N GLY A 155 -37.88 -3.09 -0.90
CA GLY A 155 -37.88 -4.00 -2.03
C GLY A 155 -36.52 -4.65 -2.25
N GLN A 156 -35.44 -3.87 -2.11
CA GLN A 156 -34.09 -4.39 -2.26
C GLN A 156 -33.71 -5.34 -1.13
N ALA A 157 -34.08 -5.02 0.11
CA ALA A 157 -33.89 -5.92 1.24
C ALA A 157 -34.68 -7.22 1.11
N ALA A 158 -35.94 -7.14 0.68
CA ALA A 158 -36.78 -8.30 0.41
C ALA A 158 -36.20 -9.17 -0.71
N TYR A 159 -35.70 -8.56 -1.78
CA TYR A 159 -35.07 -9.25 -2.90
C TYR A 159 -33.80 -9.99 -2.47
N ALA A 160 -32.86 -9.28 -1.82
CA ALA A 160 -31.63 -9.87 -1.31
C ALA A 160 -31.90 -10.99 -0.29
N TYR A 161 -32.90 -10.82 0.58
CA TYR A 161 -33.33 -11.87 1.50
C TYR A 161 -33.89 -13.09 0.78
N GLY A 162 -34.72 -12.89 -0.25
CA GLY A 162 -35.33 -13.95 -1.05
C GLY A 162 -34.33 -14.82 -1.80
N LEU A 163 -33.16 -14.27 -2.15
CA LEU A 163 -32.04 -15.04 -2.73
C LEU A 163 -31.43 -16.04 -1.74
N GLY A 164 -31.60 -15.83 -0.43
CA GLY A 164 -31.03 -16.67 0.62
C GLY A 164 -29.50 -16.65 0.59
N THR A 165 -28.89 -17.79 0.27
CA THR A 165 -27.45 -17.94 -0.01
C THR A 165 -27.16 -18.28 -1.47
N GLY A 166 -28.17 -18.25 -2.33
CA GLY A 166 -28.03 -18.50 -3.77
C GLY A 166 -27.54 -17.26 -4.51
N ASN A 167 -27.15 -17.44 -5.77
CA ASN A 167 -26.70 -16.38 -6.66
C ASN A 167 -27.85 -15.47 -7.09
N ASP A 168 -27.53 -14.21 -7.38
CA ASP A 168 -28.46 -13.32 -8.08
C ASP A 168 -28.49 -13.67 -9.59
N PRO A 169 -29.63 -14.16 -10.12
CA PRO A 169 -29.76 -14.48 -11.54
C PRO A 169 -29.66 -13.24 -12.47
N LEU A 170 -29.75 -12.02 -11.92
CA LEU A 170 -29.65 -10.76 -12.67
C LEU A 170 -28.25 -10.16 -12.67
N SER A 171 -27.32 -10.66 -11.85
CA SER A 171 -25.95 -10.14 -11.70
C SER A 171 -24.88 -10.96 -12.44
N GLY A 172 -25.28 -11.73 -13.46
CA GLY A 172 -24.35 -12.47 -14.32
C GLY A 172 -23.58 -13.57 -13.58
N SER A 173 -22.25 -13.61 -13.77
CA SER A 173 -21.38 -14.63 -13.16
C SER A 173 -20.99 -14.34 -11.71
N TRP A 174 -21.47 -13.24 -11.14
CA TRP A 174 -21.11 -12.81 -9.81
C TRP A 174 -21.79 -13.69 -8.76
N THR A 175 -21.02 -14.24 -7.82
CA THR A 175 -21.53 -15.19 -6.83
C THR A 175 -20.79 -15.10 -5.51
N PRO A 176 -21.49 -15.14 -4.36
CA PRO A 176 -20.85 -15.26 -3.05
C PRO A 176 -20.38 -16.69 -2.73
N ASN A 177 -20.65 -17.68 -3.61
CA ASN A 177 -20.50 -19.12 -3.33
C ASN A 177 -21.24 -19.59 -2.06
N GLY A 178 -22.40 -18.98 -1.81
CA GLY A 178 -23.25 -19.26 -0.65
C GLY A 178 -22.51 -19.18 0.69
N SER A 179 -22.62 -20.21 1.52
CA SER A 179 -21.97 -20.25 2.83
C SER A 179 -20.52 -20.76 2.80
N THR A 180 -20.01 -21.15 1.62
CA THR A 180 -18.67 -21.70 1.48
C THR A 180 -17.63 -20.60 1.26
N GLY A 181 -18.01 -19.54 0.53
CA GLY A 181 -17.11 -18.47 0.12
C GLY A 181 -16.07 -18.90 -0.91
N GLY A 182 -14.96 -18.17 -0.95
CA GLY A 182 -13.80 -18.42 -1.81
C GLY A 182 -12.67 -17.49 -1.38
N TYR A 183 -11.41 -17.95 -1.45
CA TYR A 183 -10.27 -17.18 -0.95
C TYR A 183 -9.04 -17.19 -1.88
N VAL A 184 -8.92 -18.17 -2.78
CA VAL A 184 -7.80 -18.27 -3.72
C VAL A 184 -8.23 -17.72 -5.07
N GLY A 185 -7.46 -16.79 -5.63
CA GLY A 185 -7.69 -16.21 -6.94
C GLY A 185 -8.88 -15.25 -7.00
N ASP A 186 -9.95 -15.50 -6.27
CA ASP A 186 -11.19 -14.73 -6.33
C ASP A 186 -11.92 -14.85 -4.98
N THR A 187 -11.62 -13.91 -4.06
CA THR A 187 -12.23 -13.88 -2.74
C THR A 187 -13.73 -13.58 -2.84
N LYS A 188 -14.56 -14.14 -1.95
CA LYS A 188 -15.99 -13.81 -1.88
C LYS A 188 -16.36 -12.77 -0.84
N LEU A 189 -15.36 -12.06 -0.30
CA LEU A 189 -15.54 -10.99 0.68
C LEU A 189 -16.42 -9.85 0.15
N GLU A 190 -16.09 -9.32 -1.05
CA GLU A 190 -16.84 -8.23 -1.69
C GLU A 190 -18.27 -8.69 -1.99
N GLU A 191 -18.41 -9.92 -2.46
CA GLU A 191 -19.71 -10.48 -2.79
C GLU A 191 -20.64 -10.64 -1.60
N MET A 192 -20.13 -11.17 -0.50
CA MET A 192 -20.92 -11.24 0.73
C MET A 192 -21.25 -9.84 1.27
N GLY A 193 -20.33 -8.88 1.12
CA GLY A 193 -20.54 -7.49 1.51
C GLY A 193 -21.67 -6.81 0.73
N VAL A 194 -21.78 -7.07 -0.57
CA VAL A 194 -22.87 -6.54 -1.41
C VAL A 194 -24.24 -7.12 -1.02
N TYR A 195 -24.32 -8.40 -0.65
CA TYR A 195 -25.55 -8.97 -0.10
C TYR A 195 -25.94 -8.31 1.23
N ALA A 196 -24.97 -8.04 2.10
CA ALA A 196 -25.22 -7.35 3.38
C ALA A 196 -25.71 -5.91 3.13
N GLN A 197 -25.00 -5.11 2.32
CA GLN A 197 -25.37 -3.72 2.11
C GLN A 197 -26.73 -3.56 1.41
N ALA A 198 -27.14 -4.53 0.56
CA ALA A 198 -28.46 -4.50 -0.10
C ALA A 198 -29.63 -4.62 0.90
N ILE A 199 -29.40 -5.23 2.06
CA ILE A 199 -30.42 -5.39 3.12
C ILE A 199 -30.46 -4.16 4.05
N ALA A 200 -29.33 -3.47 4.21
CA ALA A 200 -29.16 -2.44 5.23
C ALA A 200 -30.17 -1.28 5.14
N PRO A 201 -30.49 -0.68 3.96
CA PRO A 201 -31.48 0.40 3.88
C PRO A 201 -32.88 -0.05 4.32
N GLY A 202 -33.34 -1.21 3.87
CA GLY A 202 -34.65 -1.75 4.25
C GLY A 202 -34.75 -1.99 5.75
N LEU A 203 -33.68 -2.51 6.36
CA LEU A 203 -33.60 -2.75 7.80
C LEU A 203 -33.49 -1.46 8.62
N ALA A 204 -32.69 -0.49 8.19
CA ALA A 204 -32.52 0.79 8.87
C ALA A 204 -33.78 1.66 8.84
N TRP A 205 -34.57 1.58 7.76
CA TRP A 205 -35.75 2.42 7.57
C TRP A 205 -37.08 1.68 7.73
N ALA A 206 -37.09 0.37 8.02
CA ALA A 206 -38.30 -0.41 8.27
C ALA A 206 -39.13 0.21 9.41
N PRO A 207 -40.46 0.34 9.29
CA PRO A 207 -41.32 0.81 10.39
C PRO A 207 -41.15 -0.02 11.67
N THR A 208 -41.41 0.57 12.83
CA THR A 208 -41.44 -0.17 14.10
C THR A 208 -42.49 -1.29 14.01
N GLY A 209 -42.09 -2.52 14.32
CA GLY A 209 -42.97 -3.69 14.28
C GLY A 209 -43.09 -4.37 12.90
N ASP A 210 -42.27 -3.98 11.92
CA ASP A 210 -42.20 -4.66 10.63
C ASP A 210 -41.79 -6.14 10.81
N ALA A 211 -42.65 -7.06 10.37
CA ALA A 211 -42.46 -8.49 10.52
C ALA A 211 -41.25 -9.03 9.72
N ASP A 212 -40.89 -8.39 8.61
CA ASP A 212 -39.77 -8.82 7.77
C ASP A 212 -38.43 -8.30 8.30
N ALA A 213 -38.41 -7.21 9.08
CA ALA A 213 -37.19 -6.62 9.62
C ALA A 213 -36.39 -7.60 10.48
N ALA A 214 -37.04 -8.46 11.26
CA ALA A 214 -36.35 -9.48 12.06
C ALA A 214 -35.63 -10.53 11.19
N ARG A 215 -36.25 -10.93 10.07
CA ARG A 215 -35.68 -11.88 9.11
C ARG A 215 -34.52 -11.25 8.33
N TRP A 216 -34.68 -9.99 7.94
CA TRP A 216 -33.61 -9.20 7.32
C TRP A 216 -32.43 -9.01 8.25
N GLN A 217 -32.64 -8.73 9.54
CA GLN A 217 -31.58 -8.62 10.54
C GLN A 217 -30.74 -9.90 10.59
N GLU A 218 -31.37 -11.06 10.69
CA GLU A 218 -30.63 -12.33 10.73
C GLU A 218 -29.77 -12.55 9.48
N ARG A 219 -30.31 -12.26 8.29
CA ARG A 219 -29.61 -12.44 7.01
C ARG A 219 -28.51 -11.40 6.79
N PHE A 220 -28.74 -10.15 7.17
CA PHE A 220 -27.75 -9.07 7.15
C PHE A 220 -26.54 -9.44 7.99
N VAL A 221 -26.79 -9.85 9.23
CA VAL A 221 -25.78 -10.28 10.19
C VAL A 221 -24.99 -11.44 9.59
N PHE A 222 -25.66 -12.42 8.95
CA PHE A 222 -25.00 -13.59 8.34
C PHE A 222 -23.97 -13.19 7.28
N TRP A 223 -24.38 -12.36 6.33
CA TRP A 223 -23.51 -11.93 5.25
C TRP A 223 -22.36 -11.05 5.74
N ALA A 224 -22.65 -10.08 6.61
CA ALA A 224 -21.64 -9.17 7.15
C ALA A 224 -20.55 -9.90 7.95
N ALA A 225 -20.91 -10.91 8.75
CA ALA A 225 -19.92 -11.69 9.50
C ALA A 225 -19.09 -12.61 8.59
N ASN A 226 -19.71 -13.22 7.58
CA ASN A 226 -19.04 -14.17 6.69
C ASN A 226 -18.13 -13.53 5.64
N SER A 227 -18.26 -12.22 5.37
CA SER A 227 -17.34 -11.49 4.49
C SER A 227 -15.86 -11.69 4.86
N SER A 228 -15.53 -11.77 6.14
CA SER A 228 -14.16 -11.95 6.65
C SER A 228 -13.91 -13.35 7.23
N GLY A 229 -14.66 -14.36 6.81
CA GLY A 229 -14.57 -15.73 7.33
C GLY A 229 -13.21 -16.39 7.12
N LEU A 230 -12.65 -16.91 8.21
CA LEU A 230 -11.49 -17.80 8.28
C LEU A 230 -11.81 -18.94 9.27
N PRO A 231 -12.25 -20.11 8.79
CA PRO A 231 -12.82 -21.15 9.66
C PRO A 231 -11.88 -21.67 10.77
N ALA A 232 -10.56 -21.59 10.61
CA ALA A 232 -9.61 -21.96 11.65
C ALA A 232 -9.58 -20.95 12.83
N ALA A 233 -9.74 -19.66 12.54
CA ALA A 233 -9.81 -18.60 13.54
C ALA A 233 -11.22 -18.51 14.16
N ASP A 234 -12.25 -18.55 13.31
CA ASP A 234 -13.63 -18.32 13.72
C ASP A 234 -14.16 -19.40 14.67
N ARG A 235 -13.82 -20.68 14.43
CA ARG A 235 -14.21 -21.78 15.34
C ARG A 235 -13.59 -21.65 16.73
N ALA A 236 -12.45 -20.97 16.85
CA ALA A 236 -11.80 -20.68 18.11
C ALA A 236 -12.38 -19.43 18.81
N ASN A 237 -13.33 -18.72 18.19
CA ASN A 237 -13.89 -17.48 18.69
C ASN A 237 -15.34 -17.65 19.23
N PRO A 238 -15.53 -17.79 20.54
CA PRO A 238 -16.87 -17.95 21.13
C PRO A 238 -17.61 -16.61 21.31
N THR A 239 -17.05 -15.49 20.84
CA THR A 239 -17.65 -14.16 21.05
C THR A 239 -19.03 -14.06 20.43
N VAL A 240 -20.00 -13.58 21.22
CA VAL A 240 -21.37 -13.33 20.74
C VAL A 240 -21.45 -11.94 20.11
N ILE A 241 -21.98 -11.89 18.88
CA ILE A 241 -22.28 -10.69 18.10
C ILE A 241 -23.73 -10.81 17.65
N ASP A 242 -24.55 -9.78 17.92
CA ASP A 242 -25.96 -9.74 17.52
C ASP A 242 -26.73 -11.04 17.89
N GLY A 243 -26.42 -11.60 19.06
CA GLY A 243 -27.07 -12.78 19.63
C GLY A 243 -26.53 -14.14 19.17
N LYS A 244 -25.52 -14.20 18.27
CA LYS A 244 -24.90 -15.45 17.81
C LYS A 244 -23.39 -15.48 18.05
N ALA A 245 -22.85 -16.61 18.49
CA ALA A 245 -21.41 -16.79 18.72
C ALA A 245 -20.67 -16.97 17.39
N VAL A 246 -19.59 -16.23 17.13
CA VAL A 246 -18.76 -16.30 15.90
C VAL A 246 -18.49 -17.74 15.46
N SER A 247 -18.06 -18.59 16.38
CA SER A 247 -17.77 -20.01 16.16
C SER A 247 -18.93 -20.86 15.64
N ALA A 248 -20.18 -20.41 15.75
CA ALA A 248 -21.36 -21.16 15.35
C ALA A 248 -21.89 -20.84 13.94
N TRP A 249 -21.49 -19.72 13.35
CA TRP A 249 -22.20 -19.16 12.18
C TRP A 249 -21.30 -18.41 11.19
N ASN A 250 -20.06 -18.10 11.56
CA ASN A 250 -19.03 -17.67 10.61
C ASN A 250 -18.39 -18.93 10.02
N VAL A 251 -18.83 -19.31 8.82
CA VAL A 251 -18.55 -20.62 8.21
C VAL A 251 -17.84 -20.52 6.86
N ALA A 252 -17.92 -19.37 6.19
CA ALA A 252 -17.27 -19.13 4.91
C ALA A 252 -15.74 -19.08 5.05
N ARG A 253 -15.03 -19.44 3.98
CA ARG A 253 -13.59 -19.24 3.86
C ARG A 253 -13.29 -18.22 2.78
N ASN A 254 -13.07 -16.98 3.21
CA ASN A 254 -12.77 -15.84 2.33
C ASN A 254 -11.34 -15.32 2.48
N LEU A 255 -10.66 -15.68 3.56
CA LEU A 255 -9.30 -15.24 3.85
C LEU A 255 -8.27 -16.35 3.65
N HIS A 256 -7.06 -15.96 3.26
CA HIS A 256 -5.88 -16.79 3.52
C HIS A 256 -5.59 -16.81 5.02
N ASP A 257 -4.96 -17.88 5.50
CA ASP A 257 -4.61 -18.06 6.92
C ASP A 257 -3.68 -16.94 7.46
N THR A 258 -3.07 -16.17 6.56
CA THR A 258 -2.24 -15.00 6.83
C THR A 258 -3.02 -13.68 6.85
N PHE A 259 -4.36 -13.70 6.88
CA PHE A 259 -5.23 -12.53 6.94
C PHE A 259 -4.95 -11.54 5.80
N ILE A 260 -4.87 -12.09 4.59
CA ILE A 260 -4.81 -11.33 3.35
C ILE A 260 -5.86 -11.88 2.39
N VAL A 261 -6.32 -10.99 1.53
CA VAL A 261 -7.37 -11.24 0.55
C VAL A 261 -6.77 -11.21 -0.85
N GLU A 262 -7.21 -12.15 -1.70
CA GLU A 262 -6.93 -12.12 -3.13
C GLU A 262 -8.22 -11.88 -3.91
N ASN A 263 -8.17 -11.05 -4.94
CA ASN A 263 -9.21 -10.99 -5.94
C ASN A 263 -8.58 -10.84 -7.33
N HIS A 264 -9.21 -11.37 -8.38
CA HIS A 264 -8.66 -11.40 -9.74
C HIS A 264 -7.19 -11.89 -9.82
N ASN A 265 -6.87 -12.93 -9.06
CA ASN A 265 -5.52 -13.49 -8.88
C ASN A 265 -4.50 -12.48 -8.36
N SER A 266 -4.94 -11.47 -7.61
CA SER A 266 -4.13 -10.35 -7.15
C SER A 266 -4.38 -10.07 -5.66
N ALA A 267 -3.31 -9.90 -4.89
CA ALA A 267 -3.39 -9.38 -3.54
C ALA A 267 -3.38 -7.84 -3.58
N ASN A 268 -4.51 -7.25 -3.98
CA ASN A 268 -4.67 -5.80 -4.04
C ASN A 268 -5.44 -5.31 -2.79
N PRO A 269 -4.81 -4.47 -1.94
CA PRO A 269 -5.41 -3.90 -0.73
C PRO A 269 -6.80 -3.28 -0.88
N HIS A 270 -7.17 -2.74 -2.04
CA HIS A 270 -8.49 -2.16 -2.27
C HIS A 270 -9.62 -3.17 -2.04
N TYR A 271 -9.44 -4.43 -2.45
CA TYR A 271 -10.48 -5.46 -2.25
C TYR A 271 -10.60 -5.86 -0.78
N GLN A 272 -9.50 -5.83 -0.03
CA GLN A 272 -9.55 -6.06 1.40
C GLN A 272 -10.28 -4.92 2.12
N ALA A 273 -10.12 -3.68 1.64
CA ALA A 273 -10.81 -2.51 2.19
C ALA A 273 -12.34 -2.55 1.99
N GLU A 274 -12.86 -3.40 1.08
CA GLU A 274 -14.30 -3.57 0.85
C GLU A 274 -15.07 -4.02 2.10
N LEU A 275 -14.41 -4.68 3.06
CA LEU A 275 -15.00 -5.05 4.35
C LEU A 275 -15.54 -3.80 5.10
N TRP A 276 -14.76 -2.72 5.11
CA TRP A 276 -15.15 -1.47 5.78
C TRP A 276 -15.94 -0.54 4.86
N ARG A 277 -15.72 -0.62 3.54
CA ARG A 277 -16.50 0.15 2.57
C ARG A 277 -17.98 -0.24 2.63
N THR A 278 -18.29 -1.53 2.53
CA THR A 278 -19.65 -2.07 2.63
C THR A 278 -20.26 -1.83 4.02
N ALA A 279 -19.47 -1.98 5.08
CA ALA A 279 -19.90 -1.66 6.44
C ALA A 279 -20.22 -0.16 6.64
N GLY A 280 -19.40 0.73 6.09
CA GLY A 280 -19.60 2.18 6.12
C GLY A 280 -20.87 2.60 5.38
N ARG A 281 -21.08 2.06 4.17
CA ARG A 281 -22.34 2.25 3.42
C ARG A 281 -23.55 1.86 4.26
N ALA A 282 -23.53 0.67 4.85
CA ALA A 282 -24.62 0.20 5.70
C ALA A 282 -24.82 1.07 6.95
N ALA A 283 -23.74 1.39 7.67
CA ALA A 283 -23.78 2.17 8.89
C ALA A 283 -24.40 3.57 8.69
N ALA A 284 -24.13 4.21 7.55
CA ALA A 284 -24.67 5.51 7.23
C ALA A 284 -26.21 5.56 7.26
N HIS A 285 -26.89 4.49 6.83
CA HIS A 285 -28.35 4.42 6.89
C HIS A 285 -28.87 4.32 8.32
N PHE A 286 -28.25 3.50 9.17
CA PHE A 286 -28.67 3.36 10.57
C PHE A 286 -28.46 4.65 11.35
N LEU A 287 -27.29 5.30 11.17
CA LEU A 287 -26.99 6.57 11.82
C LEU A 287 -27.95 7.69 11.37
N ALA A 288 -28.18 7.82 10.06
CA ALA A 288 -29.14 8.78 9.53
C ALA A 288 -30.59 8.51 10.01
N ALA A 289 -30.94 7.25 10.23
CA ALA A 289 -32.25 6.85 10.77
C ALA A 289 -32.37 7.00 12.30
N GLY A 290 -31.30 7.41 13.00
CA GLY A 290 -31.25 7.48 14.46
C GLY A 290 -31.36 6.11 15.14
N ARG A 291 -30.92 5.04 14.47
CA ARG A 291 -30.93 3.66 14.97
C ARG A 291 -29.57 3.23 15.50
N ALA A 292 -29.59 2.33 16.47
CA ALA A 292 -28.37 1.65 16.90
C ALA A 292 -27.79 0.83 15.75
N LEU A 293 -26.46 0.84 15.63
CA LEU A 293 -25.74 0.01 14.67
C LEU A 293 -25.84 -1.47 15.08
N PRO A 294 -26.12 -2.40 14.14
CA PRO A 294 -25.87 -3.82 14.34
C PRO A 294 -24.42 -4.04 14.78
N GLN A 295 -24.21 -4.89 15.79
CA GLN A 295 -22.89 -5.09 16.39
C GLN A 295 -21.87 -5.60 15.37
N VAL A 296 -22.30 -6.43 14.41
CA VAL A 296 -21.46 -7.00 13.35
C VAL A 296 -20.73 -5.95 12.51
N LEU A 297 -21.28 -4.74 12.37
CA LEU A 297 -20.63 -3.67 11.62
C LEU A 297 -19.37 -3.14 12.32
N THR A 298 -19.39 -3.06 13.66
CA THR A 298 -18.29 -2.51 14.47
C THR A 298 -17.47 -3.58 15.19
N ARG A 299 -17.96 -4.81 15.24
CA ARG A 299 -17.29 -5.97 15.86
C ARG A 299 -17.07 -7.06 14.81
N GLN A 300 -16.42 -6.68 13.71
CA GLN A 300 -16.22 -7.54 12.56
C GLN A 300 -15.24 -8.68 12.89
N PRO A 301 -15.62 -9.96 12.70
CA PRO A 301 -14.68 -11.08 12.84
C PRO A 301 -13.43 -10.85 11.98
N ASN A 302 -12.25 -11.08 12.53
CA ASN A 302 -10.96 -10.93 11.84
C ASN A 302 -10.66 -9.50 11.33
N GLY A 303 -11.49 -8.50 11.64
CA GLY A 303 -11.36 -7.14 11.12
C GLY A 303 -10.05 -6.46 11.55
N ARG A 304 -9.65 -6.60 12.81
CA ARG A 304 -8.38 -6.04 13.31
C ARG A 304 -7.18 -6.64 12.59
N GLU A 305 -7.22 -7.94 12.31
CA GLU A 305 -6.14 -8.68 11.65
C GLU A 305 -6.00 -8.28 10.18
N LEU A 306 -7.13 -8.07 9.49
CA LEU A 306 -7.14 -7.50 8.14
C LEU A 306 -6.64 -6.05 8.14
N TRP A 307 -7.02 -5.25 9.14
CA TRP A 307 -6.51 -3.87 9.26
C TRP A 307 -5.01 -3.85 9.53
N ALA A 308 -4.49 -4.76 10.35
CA ALA A 308 -3.05 -4.90 10.57
C ALA A 308 -2.30 -5.24 9.28
N THR A 309 -2.86 -6.10 8.41
CA THR A 309 -2.29 -6.37 7.09
C THR A 309 -2.30 -5.12 6.18
N LEU A 310 -3.37 -4.32 6.19
CA LEU A 310 -3.38 -3.05 5.43
C LEU A 310 -2.35 -2.05 5.95
N ARG A 311 -2.23 -1.91 7.28
CA ARG A 311 -1.22 -1.03 7.90
C ARG A 311 0.20 -1.47 7.58
N LEU A 312 0.48 -2.77 7.57
CA LEU A 312 1.79 -3.29 7.14
C LEU A 312 2.14 -2.85 5.71
N LEU A 313 1.12 -2.63 4.87
CA LEU A 313 1.29 -2.14 3.51
C LEU A 313 1.13 -0.61 3.43
N ALA A 314 1.14 0.16 4.52
CA ALA A 314 0.81 1.58 4.47
C ALA A 314 1.87 2.43 3.75
N SER A 315 1.42 3.49 3.07
CA SER A 315 2.27 4.57 2.54
C SER A 315 2.06 5.88 3.30
N ASP A 316 2.89 6.87 3.01
CA ASP A 316 2.73 8.24 3.52
C ASP A 316 1.44 8.92 3.01
N ALA A 317 0.81 8.37 1.97
CA ALA A 317 -0.41 8.88 1.37
C ALA A 317 -1.69 8.42 2.08
N GLY A 318 -1.60 7.62 3.14
CA GLY A 318 -2.76 7.08 3.83
C GLY A 318 -3.43 5.90 3.12
N GLU A 319 -3.16 5.72 1.83
CA GLU A 319 -3.48 4.52 1.07
C GLU A 319 -2.36 3.46 1.27
N PRO A 320 -2.69 2.16 1.29
CA PRO A 320 -1.69 1.11 1.23
C PRO A 320 -0.97 1.05 -0.13
N VAL A 321 0.30 0.70 -0.12
CA VAL A 321 1.09 0.27 -1.28
C VAL A 321 0.38 -0.89 -1.98
N MET A 322 0.33 -0.85 -3.30
CA MET A 322 -0.35 -1.84 -4.13
C MET A 322 0.65 -2.87 -4.69
N PRO A 323 0.91 -4.01 -3.99
CA PRO A 323 1.91 -4.97 -4.44
C PRO A 323 1.53 -5.66 -5.75
N MET A 324 0.24 -5.85 -6.00
CA MET A 324 -0.27 -6.46 -7.22
C MET A 324 -1.39 -5.59 -7.78
N VAL A 325 -1.18 -5.05 -8.97
CA VAL A 325 -2.16 -4.18 -9.63
C VAL A 325 -2.89 -5.03 -10.66
N ALA A 326 -4.20 -5.19 -10.48
CA ALA A 326 -5.07 -5.89 -11.42
C ALA A 326 -5.91 -4.87 -12.20
N ASP A 327 -6.73 -4.10 -11.49
CA ASP A 327 -7.66 -3.11 -12.05
C ASP A 327 -7.42 -1.69 -11.52
N ARG A 328 -7.03 -1.52 -10.25
CA ARG A 328 -7.03 -0.22 -9.54
C ARG A 328 -5.66 0.18 -8.99
N TYR A 329 -5.30 1.45 -9.18
CA TYR A 329 -4.10 2.08 -8.63
C TYR A 329 -4.37 3.57 -8.36
N HIS A 330 -4.02 4.06 -7.17
CA HIS A 330 -4.31 5.44 -6.71
C HIS A 330 -5.78 5.84 -6.85
N LEU A 331 -6.68 4.99 -6.34
CA LEU A 331 -8.13 5.23 -6.35
C LEU A 331 -8.58 6.04 -5.12
N TYR A 332 -7.89 7.16 -4.87
CA TYR A 332 -8.01 7.96 -3.65
C TYR A 332 -9.45 8.34 -3.30
N GLY A 333 -10.24 8.73 -4.30
CA GLY A 333 -11.63 9.14 -4.08
C GLY A 333 -12.53 8.05 -3.49
N ARG A 334 -12.17 6.76 -3.66
CA ARG A 334 -12.91 5.65 -3.04
C ARG A 334 -12.33 5.31 -1.66
N ASP A 335 -11.02 5.35 -1.47
CA ASP A 335 -10.42 4.85 -0.22
C ASP A 335 -10.68 5.71 1.02
N VAL A 336 -11.34 6.85 0.88
CA VAL A 336 -11.81 7.69 2.00
C VAL A 336 -12.78 6.96 2.92
N LEU A 337 -13.79 6.26 2.39
CA LEU A 337 -14.86 5.67 3.20
C LEU A 337 -14.37 4.56 4.16
N PRO A 338 -13.57 3.56 3.73
CA PRO A 338 -13.10 2.54 4.66
C PRO A 338 -12.25 3.13 5.80
N LEU A 339 -11.43 4.15 5.52
CA LEU A 339 -10.64 4.84 6.55
C LEU A 339 -11.53 5.67 7.50
N ALA A 340 -12.47 6.45 6.95
CA ALA A 340 -13.44 7.22 7.73
C ALA A 340 -14.30 6.33 8.64
N PHE A 341 -14.69 5.15 8.17
CA PHE A 341 -15.44 4.19 8.97
C PHE A 341 -14.62 3.64 10.13
N LEU A 342 -13.39 3.19 9.88
CA LEU A 342 -12.48 2.73 10.92
C LEU A 342 -12.18 3.85 11.93
N ALA A 343 -11.92 5.06 11.45
CA ALA A 343 -11.60 6.22 12.28
C ALA A 343 -12.82 6.71 13.07
N GLN A 344 -13.86 7.18 12.39
CA GLN A 344 -14.95 7.93 13.03
C GLN A 344 -16.08 7.05 13.55
N VAL A 345 -16.26 5.83 13.02
CA VAL A 345 -17.28 4.89 13.53
C VAL A 345 -16.66 3.90 14.52
N GLN A 346 -15.55 3.23 14.18
CA GLN A 346 -14.91 2.27 15.08
C GLN A 346 -13.96 2.92 16.11
N GLY A 347 -13.50 4.14 15.87
CA GLY A 347 -12.68 4.88 16.84
C GLY A 347 -11.18 4.68 16.70
N ASP A 348 -10.68 4.15 15.57
CA ASP A 348 -9.26 3.80 15.39
C ASP A 348 -8.40 5.05 15.08
N PRO A 349 -7.45 5.42 15.95
CA PRO A 349 -6.63 6.62 15.75
C PRO A 349 -5.50 6.44 14.72
N HIS A 350 -5.13 5.19 14.38
CA HIS A 350 -4.23 4.91 13.26
C HIS A 350 -4.95 5.05 11.92
N ALA A 351 -6.21 4.62 11.84
CA ALA A 351 -7.05 4.88 10.67
C ALA A 351 -7.29 6.38 10.48
N ALA A 352 -7.50 7.13 11.57
CA ALA A 352 -7.61 8.59 11.51
C ALA A 352 -6.33 9.26 10.96
N ARG A 353 -5.14 8.72 11.26
CA ARG A 353 -3.88 9.19 10.67
C ARG A 353 -3.84 8.96 9.15
N ALA A 354 -4.14 7.74 8.72
CA ALA A 354 -4.18 7.39 7.31
C ALA A 354 -5.25 8.20 6.55
N GLU A 355 -6.42 8.42 7.16
CA GLU A 355 -7.48 9.26 6.61
C GLU A 355 -7.01 10.70 6.39
N ALA A 356 -6.36 11.30 7.39
CA ALA A 356 -5.85 12.67 7.30
C ALA A 356 -4.78 12.81 6.19
N ASP A 357 -3.91 11.80 6.03
CA ASP A 357 -2.93 11.76 4.94
C ASP A 357 -3.57 11.71 3.55
N LEU A 358 -4.61 10.89 3.41
CA LEU A 358 -5.35 10.75 2.16
C LEU A 358 -6.09 12.05 1.83
N ALA A 359 -6.80 12.62 2.81
CA ALA A 359 -7.55 13.86 2.67
C ALA A 359 -6.66 15.02 2.19
N ALA A 360 -5.46 15.15 2.76
CA ALA A 360 -4.50 16.20 2.39
C ALA A 360 -4.03 16.13 0.92
N ARG A 361 -4.11 14.96 0.28
CA ARG A 361 -3.67 14.75 -1.12
C ARG A 361 -4.80 14.85 -2.14
N LEU A 362 -6.06 14.78 -1.70
CA LEU A 362 -7.21 14.74 -2.60
C LEU A 362 -7.42 16.04 -3.39
N MET A 363 -7.16 17.22 -2.81
CA MET A 363 -7.35 18.48 -3.55
C MET A 363 -6.30 18.69 -4.64
N PRO A 364 -4.99 18.51 -4.37
CA PRO A 364 -3.98 18.43 -5.43
C PRO A 364 -4.34 17.42 -6.51
N TYR A 365 -4.80 16.22 -6.10
CA TYR A 365 -5.25 15.18 -7.02
C TYR A 365 -6.41 15.67 -7.88
N LEU A 366 -7.43 16.30 -7.30
CA LEU A 366 -8.62 16.80 -7.99
C LEU A 366 -8.28 17.91 -8.99
N GLN A 367 -7.32 18.78 -8.66
CA GLN A 367 -6.83 19.89 -9.48
C GLN A 367 -5.86 19.45 -10.59
N TYR A 368 -5.22 18.30 -10.47
CA TYR A 368 -4.39 17.75 -11.53
C TYR A 368 -5.24 17.33 -12.75
N ALA A 369 -4.75 17.51 -13.97
CA ALA A 369 -5.50 17.18 -15.18
C ALA A 369 -5.76 15.65 -15.33
N PRO A 370 -6.96 15.21 -15.78
CA PRO A 370 -8.17 16.00 -16.01
C PRO A 370 -8.76 16.54 -14.71
N GLU A 371 -9.02 17.85 -14.66
CA GLU A 371 -9.47 18.53 -13.45
C GLU A 371 -10.88 18.10 -13.02
N ASN A 372 -11.18 18.30 -11.73
CA ASN A 372 -12.50 18.06 -11.12
C ASN A 372 -12.95 16.59 -11.16
N ARG A 373 -12.02 15.64 -11.21
CA ARG A 373 -12.28 14.18 -11.19
C ARG A 373 -11.63 13.50 -9.97
N LEU A 374 -12.35 12.62 -9.28
CA LEU A 374 -11.90 11.88 -8.11
C LEU A 374 -11.33 10.49 -8.44
N THR A 375 -11.47 9.99 -9.67
CA THR A 375 -11.03 8.62 -10.05
C THR A 375 -10.11 8.58 -11.28
N LYS A 376 -9.37 9.66 -11.55
CA LYS A 376 -8.63 9.84 -12.83
C LYS A 376 -7.48 8.86 -13.08
N PHE A 377 -6.78 8.36 -12.05
CA PHE A 377 -5.64 7.46 -12.24
C PHE A 377 -6.00 5.98 -12.41
N SER A 378 -7.24 5.57 -12.10
CA SER A 378 -7.73 4.24 -12.49
C SER A 378 -8.14 4.16 -13.96
N GLY A 379 -8.32 5.31 -14.63
CA GLY A 379 -8.84 5.37 -15.99
C GLY A 379 -10.36 5.11 -16.09
N GLU A 380 -11.06 5.09 -14.95
CA GLU A 380 -12.45 4.65 -14.88
C GLU A 380 -13.38 5.76 -14.35
N GLU A 381 -13.79 6.66 -15.24
CA GLU A 381 -14.75 7.74 -14.94
C GLU A 381 -16.11 7.22 -14.42
N LYS A 382 -16.45 5.96 -14.71
CA LYS A 382 -17.68 5.31 -14.21
C LYS A 382 -17.77 5.27 -12.67
N TYR A 383 -16.64 5.40 -11.97
CA TYR A 383 -16.58 5.40 -10.49
C TYR A 383 -16.74 6.78 -9.84
N GLU A 384 -16.74 7.87 -10.61
CA GLU A 384 -16.94 9.23 -10.08
C GLU A 384 -18.21 9.40 -9.21
N PRO A 385 -19.41 8.89 -9.59
CA PRO A 385 -20.58 9.03 -8.73
C PRO A 385 -20.45 8.26 -7.41
N GLU A 386 -19.80 7.10 -7.43
CA GLU A 386 -19.52 6.30 -6.23
C GLU A 386 -18.51 7.00 -5.32
N ALA A 387 -17.37 7.46 -5.85
CA ALA A 387 -16.36 8.19 -5.08
C ALA A 387 -16.93 9.46 -4.42
N ARG A 388 -17.78 10.21 -5.14
CA ARG A 388 -18.48 11.36 -4.56
C ARG A 388 -19.42 10.97 -3.42
N ALA A 389 -20.17 9.88 -3.58
CA ALA A 389 -21.09 9.39 -2.55
C ALA A 389 -20.33 8.92 -1.31
N GLU A 390 -19.19 8.25 -1.48
CA GLU A 390 -18.33 7.78 -0.41
C GLU A 390 -17.66 8.92 0.37
N LEU A 391 -17.19 9.95 -0.34
CA LEU A 391 -16.71 11.19 0.26
C LEU A 391 -17.80 11.90 1.09
N ALA A 392 -19.04 11.90 0.59
CA ALA A 392 -20.18 12.46 1.31
C ALA A 392 -20.51 11.68 2.59
N ILE A 393 -20.45 10.34 2.55
CA ILE A 393 -20.64 9.50 3.75
C ILE A 393 -19.50 9.72 4.75
N ALA A 394 -18.25 9.78 4.29
CA ALA A 394 -17.09 10.06 5.14
C ALA A 394 -17.26 11.38 5.90
N TYR A 395 -17.64 12.46 5.20
CA TYR A 395 -17.98 13.74 5.81
C TYR A 395 -19.09 13.61 6.88
N LEU A 396 -20.16 12.85 6.59
CA LEU A 396 -21.24 12.65 7.54
C LEU A 396 -20.78 11.90 8.80
N PHE A 397 -19.86 10.94 8.70
CA PHE A 397 -19.33 10.27 9.90
C PHE A 397 -18.61 11.22 10.84
N HIS A 398 -17.82 12.15 10.30
CA HIS A 398 -17.23 13.23 11.09
C HIS A 398 -18.30 14.09 11.76
N ARG A 399 -19.35 14.49 11.02
CA ARG A 399 -20.43 15.33 11.56
C ARG A 399 -21.34 14.63 12.56
N TRP A 400 -21.55 13.33 12.43
CA TRP A 400 -22.38 12.55 13.35
C TRP A 400 -21.62 12.16 14.63
N ARG A 401 -20.28 12.17 14.59
CA ARG A 401 -19.46 11.94 15.78
C ARG A 401 -19.39 13.23 16.62
N THR A 402 -19.64 13.11 17.93
CA THR A 402 -19.61 14.27 18.84
C THR A 402 -18.20 14.83 19.05
N THR A 403 -17.18 13.99 18.92
CA THR A 403 -15.76 14.37 19.06
C THR A 403 -14.94 13.58 18.06
N PRO A 404 -14.43 14.23 16.99
CA PRO A 404 -13.61 13.58 15.97
C PRO A 404 -12.43 12.84 16.58
N VAL A 405 -12.12 11.66 16.06
CA VAL A 405 -10.95 10.90 16.50
C VAL A 405 -9.69 11.65 16.09
N GLN A 406 -8.82 11.89 17.08
CA GLN A 406 -7.55 12.54 16.83
C GLN A 406 -6.57 11.54 16.22
N PRO A 407 -5.91 11.88 15.10
CA PRO A 407 -4.90 11.03 14.49
C PRO A 407 -3.68 10.91 15.41
N VAL A 408 -3.08 9.71 15.45
CA VAL A 408 -1.73 9.56 15.99
C VAL A 408 -0.71 10.31 15.14
N THR A 409 0.50 10.49 15.67
CA THR A 409 1.61 11.03 14.86
C THR A 409 2.01 10.04 13.76
N ALA A 410 2.63 10.54 12.68
CA ALA A 410 3.15 9.67 11.61
C ALA A 410 4.18 8.66 12.15
N ALA A 411 5.02 9.07 13.10
CA ALA A 411 6.00 8.19 13.74
C ALA A 411 5.33 7.04 14.51
N GLU A 412 4.29 7.33 15.29
CA GLU A 412 3.51 6.30 16.00
C GLU A 412 2.77 5.38 15.03
N PHE A 413 2.23 5.92 13.93
CA PHE A 413 1.58 5.12 12.89
C PHE A 413 2.53 4.13 12.22
N PHE A 414 3.69 4.60 11.75
CA PHE A 414 4.67 3.72 11.11
C PHE A 414 5.36 2.77 12.08
N ALA A 415 5.53 3.14 13.36
CA ALA A 415 5.97 2.22 14.40
C ALA A 415 4.96 1.08 14.62
N ALA A 416 3.67 1.38 14.59
CA ALA A 416 2.61 0.38 14.73
C ALA A 416 2.35 -0.46 13.46
N ALA A 417 2.80 0.04 12.30
CA ALA A 417 2.77 -0.64 11.01
C ALA A 417 4.00 -1.52 10.76
N ALA A 418 5.11 -1.24 11.44
CA ALA A 418 6.40 -1.90 11.21
C ALA A 418 6.33 -3.41 11.47
N GLY A 419 7.07 -4.15 10.65
CA GLY A 419 7.17 -5.60 10.73
C GLY A 419 7.47 -6.24 9.38
N ALA A 420 7.84 -7.52 9.39
CA ALA A 420 8.01 -8.31 8.17
C ALA A 420 7.12 -9.55 8.18
N ARG A 421 6.51 -9.86 7.02
CA ARG A 421 5.59 -10.97 6.87
C ARG A 421 5.75 -11.66 5.54
N ASP A 422 5.78 -12.99 5.59
CA ASP A 422 5.55 -13.86 4.43
C ASP A 422 4.08 -14.29 4.42
N PHE A 423 3.38 -13.99 3.33
CA PHE A 423 1.99 -14.37 3.14
C PHE A 423 1.82 -15.76 2.53
N GLY A 424 2.94 -16.46 2.26
CA GLY A 424 2.99 -17.82 1.77
C GLY A 424 2.99 -17.91 0.25
N ALA A 425 3.40 -19.07 -0.26
CA ALA A 425 3.61 -19.29 -1.70
C ALA A 425 2.35 -19.17 -2.57
N ALA A 426 1.16 -19.41 -2.01
CA ALA A 426 -0.10 -19.25 -2.73
C ALA A 426 -0.38 -17.78 -3.07
N VAL A 427 -0.14 -16.89 -2.09
CA VAL A 427 -0.25 -15.45 -2.27
C VAL A 427 0.93 -14.91 -3.07
N GLY A 428 2.12 -15.47 -2.82
CA GLY A 428 3.35 -15.03 -3.49
C GLY A 428 3.71 -13.59 -3.13
N LEU A 429 3.48 -13.19 -1.86
CA LEU A 429 3.83 -11.87 -1.33
C LEU A 429 4.66 -12.01 -0.06
N THR A 430 5.75 -11.27 0.01
CA THR A 430 6.52 -11.06 1.24
C THR A 430 6.77 -9.57 1.40
N ALA A 431 6.36 -8.99 2.52
CA ALA A 431 6.43 -7.56 2.75
C ALA A 431 7.26 -7.25 4.00
N HIS A 432 7.92 -6.09 3.99
CA HIS A 432 8.59 -5.50 5.13
C HIS A 432 8.28 -4.01 5.19
N GLN A 433 7.67 -3.59 6.28
CA GLN A 433 7.53 -2.19 6.66
C GLN A 433 8.57 -1.87 7.72
N SER A 434 9.53 -1.04 7.36
CA SER A 434 10.53 -0.52 8.30
C SER A 434 10.07 0.83 8.86
N ALA A 435 10.86 1.43 9.75
CA ALA A 435 10.57 2.78 10.23
C ALA A 435 10.66 3.84 9.11
N THR A 436 11.46 3.59 8.07
CA THR A 436 11.89 4.60 7.08
C THR A 436 11.55 4.21 5.64
N GLY A 437 10.84 3.10 5.41
CA GLY A 437 10.37 2.72 4.08
C GLY A 437 9.71 1.35 4.02
N PHE A 438 9.10 1.08 2.87
CA PHE A 438 8.43 -0.17 2.53
C PHE A 438 9.22 -0.93 1.47
N ALA A 439 9.23 -2.26 1.55
CA ALA A 439 9.69 -3.11 0.46
C ALA A 439 8.93 -4.44 0.43
N ALA A 440 8.74 -4.99 -0.76
CA ALA A 440 8.07 -6.27 -0.93
C ALA A 440 8.60 -7.09 -2.11
N ALA A 441 8.53 -8.40 -1.96
CA ALA A 441 8.75 -9.38 -3.00
C ALA A 441 7.42 -9.96 -3.46
N VAL A 442 7.16 -9.91 -4.76
CA VAL A 442 6.03 -10.59 -5.39
C VAL A 442 6.56 -11.69 -6.27
N THR A 443 6.07 -12.91 -6.05
CA THR A 443 6.47 -14.09 -6.81
C THR A 443 5.30 -14.78 -7.52
N LYS A 444 4.11 -14.17 -7.43
CA LYS A 444 2.91 -14.66 -8.09
C LYS A 444 3.06 -14.55 -9.63
N PRO A 445 2.70 -15.60 -10.40
CA PRO A 445 2.78 -15.56 -11.86
C PRO A 445 2.01 -14.36 -12.44
N GLY A 446 2.58 -13.72 -13.47
CA GLY A 446 2.02 -12.50 -14.07
C GLY A 446 2.26 -11.20 -13.27
N GLN A 447 2.74 -11.29 -12.02
CA GLN A 447 2.95 -10.14 -11.14
C GLN A 447 4.36 -10.14 -10.51
N VAL A 448 5.31 -10.95 -11.00
CA VAL A 448 6.64 -11.14 -10.39
C VAL A 448 7.44 -9.83 -10.40
N LYS A 449 7.73 -9.28 -9.21
CA LYS A 449 8.51 -8.05 -9.05
C LYS A 449 9.06 -7.88 -7.65
N PHE A 450 10.05 -6.99 -7.53
CA PHE A 450 10.48 -6.42 -6.27
C PHE A 450 9.94 -4.99 -6.18
N LEU A 451 9.42 -4.59 -5.03
CA LEU A 451 8.88 -3.27 -4.74
C LEU A 451 9.75 -2.60 -3.69
N TRP A 452 9.94 -1.29 -3.83
CA TRP A 452 10.64 -0.47 -2.86
C TRP A 452 10.05 0.93 -2.87
N GLN A 453 9.68 1.44 -1.70
CA GLN A 453 9.20 2.79 -1.46
C GLN A 453 9.96 3.40 -0.27
N PRO A 454 11.11 4.05 -0.55
CA PRO A 454 11.88 4.73 0.48
C PRO A 454 11.09 5.92 1.03
N GLY A 455 11.20 6.16 2.35
CA GLY A 455 10.47 7.22 3.04
C GLY A 455 8.96 6.98 3.15
N HIS A 456 8.48 5.77 2.81
CA HIS A 456 7.07 5.46 2.60
C HIS A 456 6.41 6.30 1.49
N ASP A 457 7.22 6.97 0.66
CA ASP A 457 6.77 7.97 -0.31
C ASP A 457 6.03 7.30 -1.46
N ASN A 458 4.71 7.47 -1.48
CA ASN A 458 3.83 6.84 -2.45
C ASN A 458 4.05 7.35 -3.89
N TRP A 459 4.64 8.53 -4.05
CA TRP A 459 4.81 9.23 -5.32
C TRP A 459 6.27 9.44 -5.73
N LEU A 460 7.21 8.72 -5.11
CA LEU A 460 8.62 8.73 -5.52
C LEU A 460 8.90 7.66 -6.57
N ILE A 461 8.78 6.39 -6.19
CA ILE A 461 9.04 5.22 -7.05
C ILE A 461 7.71 4.66 -7.55
N ASP A 462 7.59 4.45 -8.87
CA ASP A 462 6.42 3.81 -9.48
C ASP A 462 6.45 2.30 -9.27
N THR A 463 5.70 1.83 -8.28
CA THR A 463 5.64 0.42 -7.85
C THR A 463 4.87 -0.51 -8.80
N ARG A 464 4.26 0.04 -9.87
CA ARG A 464 3.73 -0.77 -10.96
C ARG A 464 4.86 -1.46 -11.72
N ALA A 465 5.99 -0.75 -11.89
CA ALA A 465 7.21 -1.30 -12.44
C ALA A 465 8.04 -2.00 -11.33
N PRO A 466 8.77 -3.08 -11.66
CA PRO A 466 9.68 -3.67 -10.69
C PRO A 466 10.86 -2.75 -10.36
N ALA A 467 11.23 -2.68 -9.09
CA ALA A 467 12.49 -2.12 -8.65
C ALA A 467 13.64 -3.09 -8.96
N PHE A 468 14.61 -2.64 -9.75
CA PHE A 468 15.84 -3.33 -10.16
C PHE A 468 15.67 -4.60 -11.02
N LEU A 469 14.66 -5.42 -10.75
CA LEU A 469 14.38 -6.64 -11.49
C LEU A 469 13.88 -6.31 -12.92
N PRO A 470 14.48 -6.86 -13.98
CA PRO A 470 13.92 -6.72 -15.32
C PRO A 470 12.49 -7.28 -15.36
N ALA A 471 11.58 -6.66 -16.10
CA ALA A 471 10.18 -7.09 -16.18
C ALA A 471 10.05 -8.59 -16.47
N GLN A 472 9.23 -9.29 -15.68
CA GLN A 472 8.99 -10.72 -15.78
C GLN A 472 7.48 -10.98 -15.89
N THR A 473 7.08 -11.84 -16.82
CA THR A 473 5.67 -12.31 -16.93
C THR A 473 5.51 -13.75 -16.46
N ALA A 474 6.57 -14.57 -16.58
CA ALA A 474 6.57 -15.96 -16.16
C ALA A 474 6.81 -16.13 -14.65
N ALA A 475 6.28 -17.23 -14.10
CA ALA A 475 6.57 -17.63 -12.73
C ALA A 475 8.07 -17.93 -12.52
N PRO A 476 8.62 -17.71 -11.31
CA PRO A 476 9.95 -18.20 -10.98
C PRO A 476 9.98 -19.72 -11.05
N THR A 477 11.03 -20.29 -11.65
CA THR A 477 11.24 -21.75 -11.66
C THR A 477 11.70 -22.27 -10.31
N ARG A 478 12.33 -21.40 -9.50
CA ARG A 478 12.63 -21.62 -8.09
C ARG A 478 12.43 -20.33 -7.32
N GLN A 479 12.01 -20.47 -6.07
CA GLN A 479 11.91 -19.37 -5.13
C GLN A 479 12.20 -19.86 -3.71
N SER A 480 12.87 -19.01 -2.93
CA SER A 480 13.01 -19.18 -1.48
C SER A 480 12.84 -17.81 -0.85
N THR A 481 12.05 -17.75 0.22
CA THR A 481 11.80 -16.54 1.01
C THR A 481 12.00 -16.86 2.48
N VAL A 482 12.59 -15.92 3.21
CA VAL A 482 12.61 -15.90 4.66
C VAL A 482 12.15 -14.51 5.13
N ALA A 483 11.17 -14.48 6.03
CA ALA A 483 10.76 -13.28 6.78
C ALA A 483 11.18 -13.43 8.24
N TYR A 484 12.03 -12.52 8.70
CA TYR A 484 12.52 -12.44 10.07
C TYR A 484 11.61 -11.51 10.88
N SER A 485 11.38 -11.82 12.15
CA SER A 485 10.66 -10.90 13.04
C SER A 485 11.47 -10.53 14.27
N VAL A 486 11.27 -9.35 14.84
CA VAL A 486 11.96 -8.95 16.09
C VAL A 486 11.77 -9.99 17.20
N ALA A 487 10.54 -10.46 17.42
CA ALA A 487 10.24 -11.41 18.50
C ALA A 487 10.99 -12.74 18.39
N ARG A 488 11.23 -13.22 17.16
CA ARG A 488 11.91 -14.51 16.93
C ARG A 488 13.38 -14.35 16.62
N ASP A 489 13.72 -13.41 15.76
CA ASP A 489 15.00 -13.31 15.09
C ASP A 489 15.83 -12.12 15.60
N GLY A 490 15.21 -11.23 16.37
CA GLY A 490 15.81 -10.00 16.91
C GLY A 490 15.86 -8.87 15.88
N VAL A 491 15.21 -9.06 14.74
CA VAL A 491 15.21 -8.13 13.61
C VAL A 491 13.99 -8.35 12.71
N ASP A 492 13.37 -7.28 12.22
CA ASP A 492 12.43 -7.36 11.09
C ASP A 492 13.21 -7.20 9.78
N SER A 493 13.14 -8.21 8.91
CA SER A 493 13.81 -8.18 7.60
C SER A 493 13.25 -9.27 6.71
N THR A 494 13.54 -9.19 5.40
CA THR A 494 13.23 -10.27 4.47
C THR A 494 14.44 -10.59 3.61
N ALA A 495 14.53 -11.84 3.16
CA ALA A 495 15.46 -12.27 2.13
C ALA A 495 14.76 -13.23 1.18
N THR A 496 14.81 -12.93 -0.12
CA THR A 496 14.20 -13.75 -1.14
C THR A 496 15.16 -13.93 -2.31
N VAL A 497 15.22 -15.16 -2.83
CA VAL A 497 16.03 -15.51 -4.01
C VAL A 497 15.14 -16.24 -5.00
N LEU A 498 15.21 -15.80 -6.26
CA LEU A 498 14.45 -16.35 -7.38
C LEU A 498 15.37 -16.86 -8.48
N GLN A 499 14.91 -17.88 -9.18
CA GLN A 499 15.41 -18.25 -10.49
C GLN A 499 14.32 -17.97 -11.53
N THR A 500 14.59 -17.09 -12.50
CA THR A 500 13.72 -16.77 -13.63
C THR A 500 14.35 -17.19 -14.94
N ALA A 501 13.64 -16.99 -16.06
CA ALA A 501 14.21 -17.20 -17.40
C ALA A 501 15.40 -16.27 -17.69
N ALA A 502 15.42 -15.07 -17.08
CA ALA A 502 16.53 -14.13 -17.21
C ALA A 502 17.75 -14.52 -16.36
N GLY A 503 17.60 -15.43 -15.40
CA GLY A 503 18.67 -15.89 -14.51
C GLY A 503 18.29 -15.78 -13.03
N TRP A 504 19.29 -15.77 -12.16
CA TRP A 504 19.08 -15.65 -10.72
C TRP A 504 18.96 -14.19 -10.30
N ALA A 505 18.03 -13.93 -9.39
CA ALA A 505 17.90 -12.65 -8.69
C ALA A 505 17.78 -12.91 -7.18
N GLY A 506 18.31 -12.00 -6.37
CA GLY A 506 18.19 -12.04 -4.92
C GLY A 506 17.94 -10.64 -4.39
N TYR A 507 17.09 -10.54 -3.39
CA TYR A 507 16.79 -9.29 -2.72
C TYR A 507 16.64 -9.50 -1.22
N ALA A 508 17.16 -8.56 -0.45
CA ALA A 508 16.98 -8.48 0.99
C ALA A 508 16.52 -7.09 1.40
N THR A 509 15.74 -7.02 2.47
CA THR A 509 15.24 -5.77 3.05
C THR A 509 15.74 -5.69 4.50
N LEU A 510 16.24 -4.52 4.90
CA LEU A 510 16.89 -4.30 6.19
C LEU A 510 16.03 -3.42 7.10
N PRO A 511 16.21 -3.46 8.43
CA PRO A 511 15.41 -2.67 9.40
C PRO A 511 15.48 -1.15 9.20
N THR A 512 16.49 -0.67 8.50
CA THR A 512 16.72 0.73 8.14
C THR A 512 15.97 1.15 6.86
N GLY A 513 15.15 0.26 6.30
CA GLY A 513 14.50 0.44 5.00
C GLY A 513 15.43 0.27 3.81
N THR A 514 16.72 0.05 4.06
CA THR A 514 17.71 -0.24 3.02
C THR A 514 17.40 -1.58 2.36
N VAL A 515 17.56 -1.63 1.05
CA VAL A 515 17.37 -2.84 0.25
C VAL A 515 18.68 -3.25 -0.41
N VAL A 516 18.91 -4.56 -0.50
CA VAL A 516 20.07 -5.14 -1.17
C VAL A 516 19.56 -5.97 -2.33
N TYR A 517 20.09 -5.78 -3.53
CA TYR A 517 19.69 -6.48 -4.75
C TYR A 517 20.89 -7.06 -5.49
N THR A 518 20.69 -8.21 -6.12
CA THR A 518 21.59 -8.79 -7.12
C THR A 518 20.74 -9.41 -8.23
N GLY A 519 21.21 -9.35 -9.48
CA GLY A 519 20.45 -9.83 -10.63
C GLY A 519 21.32 -10.17 -11.84
N PRO A 520 20.71 -10.65 -12.93
CA PRO A 520 21.42 -11.20 -14.08
C PRO A 520 21.92 -10.15 -15.09
N GLY A 521 21.64 -8.86 -14.89
CA GLY A 521 21.97 -7.83 -15.88
C GLY A 521 21.69 -6.41 -15.39
N PRO A 522 21.57 -5.45 -16.32
CA PRO A 522 21.19 -4.08 -16.01
C PRO A 522 19.83 -3.99 -15.31
N SER A 523 19.66 -2.94 -14.52
CA SER A 523 18.55 -2.70 -13.62
C SER A 523 18.03 -1.27 -13.75
N SER A 524 16.86 -0.98 -13.21
CA SER A 524 16.34 0.38 -13.17
C SER A 524 15.38 0.62 -12.01
N LEU A 525 15.13 1.90 -11.72
CA LEU A 525 14.01 2.37 -10.90
C LEU A 525 13.17 3.32 -11.74
N THR A 526 11.88 3.05 -11.87
CA THR A 526 10.92 3.98 -12.48
C THR A 526 10.44 4.97 -11.44
N LEU A 527 10.43 6.26 -11.78
CA LEU A 527 10.03 7.35 -10.91
C LEU A 527 8.75 8.01 -11.44
N PHE A 528 7.88 8.47 -10.54
CA PHE A 528 6.86 9.43 -10.95
C PHE A 528 7.53 10.78 -11.28
N ASN A 529 7.03 11.51 -12.27
CA ASN A 529 7.47 12.90 -12.50
C ASN A 529 6.30 13.73 -13.04
N LEU A 530 5.21 13.73 -12.30
CA LEU A 530 4.02 14.51 -12.62
C LEU A 530 4.19 15.94 -12.10
N THR A 531 3.47 16.89 -12.70
CA THR A 531 3.33 18.25 -12.20
C THR A 531 2.01 18.35 -11.42
N MET A 532 2.02 17.89 -10.17
CA MET A 532 0.87 17.90 -9.25
C MET A 532 1.25 18.64 -7.95
N PRO A 533 1.29 19.99 -7.98
CA PRO A 533 1.68 20.79 -6.81
C PRO A 533 0.81 20.48 -5.59
N GLY A 534 1.44 20.39 -4.42
CA GLY A 534 0.80 19.98 -3.16
C GLY A 534 0.97 18.51 -2.83
N VAL A 535 1.46 17.68 -3.76
CA VAL A 535 1.95 16.33 -3.48
C VAL A 535 3.48 16.34 -3.42
N PRO A 536 4.11 15.77 -2.36
CA PRO A 536 5.55 15.83 -2.16
C PRO A 536 6.39 15.41 -3.38
N GLY A 537 7.12 16.38 -3.93
CA GLY A 537 8.08 16.16 -5.01
C GLY A 537 7.50 15.79 -6.36
N LEU A 538 6.24 16.19 -6.61
CA LEU A 538 5.61 16.20 -7.92
C LEU A 538 5.44 17.64 -8.43
N ASP A 539 6.55 18.36 -8.58
CA ASP A 539 6.60 19.72 -9.13
C ASP A 539 7.01 19.75 -10.62
N GLY A 540 7.12 18.57 -11.25
CA GLY A 540 7.56 18.40 -12.62
C GLY A 540 9.08 18.33 -12.80
N ASN A 541 9.89 18.38 -11.74
CA ASN A 541 11.35 18.25 -11.79
C ASN A 541 11.88 17.14 -10.86
N ARG A 542 13.04 16.57 -11.22
CA ARG A 542 13.80 15.65 -10.36
C ARG A 542 15.26 16.04 -10.32
N THR A 543 15.82 16.09 -9.12
CA THR A 543 17.22 16.42 -8.88
C THR A 543 17.98 15.18 -8.45
N PHE A 544 19.04 14.87 -9.18
CA PHE A 544 19.92 13.76 -8.89
C PHE A 544 21.27 14.27 -8.40
N THR A 545 21.86 13.58 -7.43
CA THR A 545 23.20 13.92 -6.92
C THR A 545 24.13 12.75 -7.15
N GLY A 546 25.33 13.02 -7.66
CA GLY A 546 26.38 12.03 -7.87
C GLY A 546 27.76 12.59 -7.48
N PRO A 547 28.85 11.85 -7.78
CA PRO A 547 30.21 12.29 -7.47
C PRO A 547 30.58 13.67 -8.04
N SER A 548 29.99 14.05 -9.17
CA SER A 548 30.24 15.31 -9.87
C SER A 548 29.34 16.47 -9.42
N GLY A 549 28.51 16.27 -8.38
CA GLY A 549 27.54 17.25 -7.89
C GLY A 549 26.09 16.90 -8.25
N SER A 550 25.20 17.90 -8.12
CA SER A 550 23.77 17.75 -8.40
C SER A 550 23.40 18.20 -9.80
N VAL A 551 22.42 17.54 -10.41
CA VAL A 551 21.94 17.79 -11.76
C VAL A 551 20.43 17.54 -11.81
N THR A 552 19.71 18.42 -12.50
CA THR A 552 18.27 18.32 -12.75
C THR A 552 18.10 18.13 -14.26
N PRO A 553 17.92 16.87 -14.75
CA PRO A 553 17.69 16.63 -16.15
C PRO A 553 16.44 17.35 -16.62
N GLN A 554 16.46 17.82 -17.87
CA GLN A 554 15.35 18.58 -18.40
C GLN A 554 14.07 17.74 -18.46
N THR A 555 12.96 18.34 -18.01
CA THR A 555 11.63 17.72 -17.95
C THR A 555 10.73 18.27 -19.06
N GLY A 556 9.56 17.64 -19.27
CA GLY A 556 8.61 18.05 -20.31
C GLY A 556 9.17 18.00 -21.73
N VAL A 557 9.98 16.98 -22.03
CA VAL A 557 10.48 16.71 -23.38
C VAL A 557 10.29 15.25 -23.75
N GLY A 558 9.82 15.01 -24.96
CA GLY A 558 9.47 13.67 -25.43
C GLY A 558 8.10 13.17 -24.96
N ASP A 559 7.24 14.07 -24.48
CA ASP A 559 5.84 13.83 -24.10
C ASP A 559 4.83 14.29 -25.18
N GLY A 560 5.33 14.84 -26.29
CA GLY A 560 4.51 15.37 -27.38
C GLY A 560 4.10 16.82 -27.11
N GLY A 561 3.33 17.43 -28.01
CA GLY A 561 3.03 18.86 -27.89
C GLY A 561 4.27 19.71 -28.17
N THR A 562 4.76 20.50 -27.22
CA THR A 562 5.91 21.41 -27.44
C THR A 562 7.08 21.05 -26.54
N ASP A 563 8.18 20.60 -27.15
CA ASP A 563 9.42 20.32 -26.46
C ASP A 563 10.38 21.50 -26.61
N ARG A 564 10.75 22.15 -25.50
CA ARG A 564 11.78 23.20 -25.52
C ARG A 564 13.07 22.70 -24.89
N MET A 565 14.09 22.40 -25.68
CA MET A 565 15.40 21.94 -25.19
C MET A 565 16.42 23.07 -25.07
N THR A 566 16.99 23.24 -23.88
CA THR A 566 18.04 24.23 -23.58
C THR A 566 19.38 23.54 -23.37
N PHE A 567 20.47 24.20 -23.74
CA PHE A 567 21.83 23.68 -23.60
C PHE A 567 22.86 24.83 -23.50
N PRO A 568 24.06 24.59 -22.93
CA PRO A 568 25.13 25.60 -22.93
C PRO A 568 25.41 26.13 -24.33
N ALA A 569 25.70 27.42 -24.46
CA ALA A 569 25.84 28.08 -25.76
C ALA A 569 26.85 27.35 -26.66
N ARG A 570 26.43 26.99 -27.89
CA ARG A 570 27.26 26.26 -28.87
C ARG A 570 27.39 27.01 -30.17
N THR A 571 28.60 27.03 -30.70
CA THR A 571 28.89 27.51 -32.05
C THR A 571 28.34 26.51 -33.08
N ALA A 572 27.40 26.94 -33.91
CA ALA A 572 26.73 26.07 -34.88
C ALA A 572 26.32 26.85 -36.14
N ARG A 573 26.46 26.23 -37.31
CA ARG A 573 25.82 26.67 -38.56
C ARG A 573 24.64 25.76 -38.92
N HIS A 574 24.73 24.48 -38.58
CA HIS A 574 23.68 23.51 -38.79
C HIS A 574 23.19 22.98 -37.45
N VAL A 575 21.88 22.75 -37.36
CA VAL A 575 21.22 22.12 -36.21
C VAL A 575 20.25 21.07 -36.72
N ARG A 576 20.16 19.93 -36.05
CA ARG A 576 19.23 18.87 -36.45
C ARG A 576 18.54 18.21 -35.28
N PHE A 577 17.31 17.79 -35.53
CA PHE A 577 16.62 16.72 -34.81
C PHE A 577 17.05 15.36 -35.39
N LEU A 578 17.31 14.38 -34.53
CA LEU A 578 17.54 12.98 -34.90
C LEU A 578 16.71 12.07 -34.00
N GLY A 579 15.72 11.39 -34.60
CA GLY A 579 14.87 10.44 -33.90
C GLY A 579 15.62 9.22 -33.37
N ARG A 580 15.07 8.62 -32.31
CA ARG A 580 15.52 7.33 -31.76
C ARG A 580 14.35 6.41 -31.42
N ALA A 581 13.23 6.97 -30.99
CA ALA A 581 11.99 6.24 -30.74
C ALA A 581 10.79 7.14 -31.01
N ALA A 582 9.83 6.65 -31.80
CA ALA A 582 8.54 7.29 -32.03
C ALA A 582 7.51 6.84 -30.99
N ALA A 583 6.57 7.73 -30.66
CA ALA A 583 5.48 7.45 -29.73
C ALA A 583 4.45 6.47 -30.28
N ASN A 584 4.29 6.45 -31.61
CA ASN A 584 3.28 5.64 -32.29
C ASN A 584 3.72 5.30 -33.73
N GLN A 585 2.90 4.50 -34.41
CA GLN A 585 3.14 4.02 -35.77
C GLN A 585 3.20 5.10 -36.86
N TYR A 586 2.92 6.38 -36.53
CA TYR A 586 2.93 7.48 -37.48
C TYR A 586 4.31 8.14 -37.65
N GLY A 587 5.34 7.67 -36.94
CA GLY A 587 6.70 8.16 -37.05
C GLY A 587 6.86 9.55 -36.41
N TYR A 588 7.46 10.49 -37.14
CA TYR A 588 7.72 11.85 -36.65
C TYR A 588 7.04 12.90 -37.53
N SER A 589 6.40 13.88 -36.90
CA SER A 589 5.82 15.04 -37.58
C SER A 589 5.91 16.29 -36.72
N LEU A 590 6.39 17.39 -37.32
CA LEU A 590 6.61 18.66 -36.64
C LEU A 590 5.79 19.77 -37.31
N PHE A 591 4.97 20.46 -36.52
CA PHE A 591 4.41 21.77 -36.87
C PHE A 591 5.50 22.85 -36.89
N ALA A 592 6.50 22.76 -36.01
CA ALA A 592 7.60 23.73 -35.99
C ALA A 592 8.93 23.13 -35.48
N PHE A 593 10.02 23.63 -36.04
CA PHE A 593 11.40 23.47 -35.60
C PHE A 593 12.02 24.87 -35.49
N GLU A 594 12.27 25.32 -34.26
CA GLU A 594 12.81 26.65 -33.97
C GLU A 594 14.16 26.53 -33.25
N ALA A 595 15.14 27.36 -33.59
CA ALA A 595 16.49 27.32 -33.01
C ALA A 595 16.92 28.71 -32.54
N PHE A 596 17.03 28.91 -31.23
CA PHE A 596 17.25 30.24 -30.65
C PHE A 596 18.72 30.50 -30.33
N ASP A 597 19.19 31.70 -30.65
CA ASP A 597 20.52 32.17 -30.28
C ASP A 597 20.56 32.83 -28.87
N THR A 598 21.73 33.32 -28.46
CA THR A 598 21.92 33.99 -27.16
C THR A 598 21.07 35.26 -26.98
N ALA A 599 20.55 35.85 -28.05
CA ALA A 599 19.64 36.98 -28.01
C ALA A 599 18.15 36.56 -28.02
N GLY A 600 17.87 35.26 -28.01
CA GLY A 600 16.50 34.72 -28.09
C GLY A 600 15.88 34.83 -29.49
N THR A 601 16.68 35.04 -30.54
CA THR A 601 16.18 35.11 -31.91
C THR A 601 16.12 33.71 -32.53
N ASP A 602 14.97 33.32 -33.09
CA ASP A 602 14.85 32.09 -33.89
C ASP A 602 15.63 32.22 -35.21
N ARG A 603 16.70 31.44 -35.33
CA ARG A 603 17.59 31.40 -36.49
C ARG A 603 17.17 30.36 -37.54
N ALA A 604 16.26 29.46 -37.22
CA ALA A 604 15.79 28.42 -38.15
C ALA A 604 14.71 28.93 -39.12
N ARG A 605 13.97 29.98 -38.74
CA ARG A 605 12.86 30.53 -39.55
C ARG A 605 13.25 30.85 -41.00
N GLY A 606 12.49 30.28 -41.94
CA GLY A 606 12.68 30.48 -43.38
C GLY A 606 13.99 29.95 -43.95
N ARG A 607 14.74 29.14 -43.20
CA ARG A 607 16.04 28.59 -43.63
C ARG A 607 15.89 27.31 -44.44
N THR A 608 16.99 26.92 -45.08
CA THR A 608 17.05 25.68 -45.85
C THR A 608 17.01 24.47 -44.92
N VAL A 609 16.06 23.57 -45.20
CA VAL A 609 15.85 22.33 -44.44
C VAL A 609 16.19 21.13 -45.30
N THR A 610 16.95 20.18 -44.75
CA THR A 610 17.15 18.84 -45.30
C THR A 610 16.57 17.81 -44.33
N VAL A 611 16.08 16.70 -44.85
CA VAL A 611 15.40 15.66 -44.06
C VAL A 611 15.83 14.28 -44.54
N SER A 612 15.68 13.28 -43.68
CA SER A 612 15.84 11.87 -44.07
C SER A 612 14.77 11.42 -45.06
N SER A 613 13.53 11.89 -44.88
CA SER A 613 12.39 11.65 -45.76
C SER A 613 11.27 12.66 -45.52
N ALA A 614 10.33 12.76 -46.48
CA ALA A 614 9.16 13.61 -46.36
C ALA A 614 7.94 13.00 -47.09
N ASP A 615 6.76 13.08 -46.50
CA ASP A 615 5.49 12.88 -47.22
C ASP A 615 5.32 14.06 -48.22
N PRO A 616 4.99 13.81 -49.50
CA PRO A 616 4.81 14.88 -50.49
C PRO A 616 3.78 15.94 -50.09
N ALA A 617 2.79 15.59 -49.25
CA ALA A 617 1.80 16.53 -48.73
C ALA A 617 2.32 17.39 -47.56
N TYR A 618 3.41 16.96 -46.91
CA TYR A 618 3.98 17.55 -45.69
C TYR A 618 5.51 17.72 -45.82
N PRO A 619 5.97 18.55 -46.79
CA PRO A 619 7.39 18.73 -47.09
C PRO A 619 8.20 19.37 -45.96
N ALA A 620 9.52 19.23 -46.01
CA ALA A 620 10.47 19.69 -44.99
C ALA A 620 10.37 21.19 -44.64
N ALA A 621 10.09 22.04 -45.64
CA ALA A 621 10.02 23.49 -45.46
C ALA A 621 8.92 23.93 -44.48
N ASN A 622 7.87 23.12 -44.33
CA ASN A 622 6.76 23.40 -43.43
C ASN A 622 7.18 23.43 -41.95
N ALA A 623 8.30 22.80 -41.58
CA ALA A 623 8.76 22.83 -40.19
C ALA A 623 9.36 24.19 -39.77
N VAL A 624 9.70 25.08 -40.72
CA VAL A 624 10.40 26.35 -40.42
C VAL A 624 9.71 27.57 -41.03
N ASP A 625 8.48 27.42 -41.51
CA ASP A 625 7.73 28.45 -42.23
C ASP A 625 7.00 29.46 -41.31
N GLY A 626 6.91 29.16 -40.01
CA GLY A 626 6.22 29.98 -39.02
C GLY A 626 4.68 29.86 -39.04
N ASN A 627 4.13 28.82 -39.69
CA ASN A 627 2.69 28.58 -39.80
C ASN A 627 2.26 27.35 -38.98
N ALA A 628 1.49 27.56 -37.91
CA ALA A 628 1.00 26.47 -37.05
C ALA A 628 0.00 25.51 -37.73
N GLY A 629 -0.48 25.83 -38.94
CA GLY A 629 -1.39 24.98 -39.72
C GLY A 629 -0.70 24.03 -40.70
N THR A 630 0.61 24.19 -40.93
CA THR A 630 1.42 23.32 -41.80
C THR A 630 2.37 22.46 -40.97
N ARG A 631 2.81 21.34 -41.52
CA ARG A 631 3.74 20.43 -40.83
C ARG A 631 4.65 19.71 -41.79
N TRP A 632 5.83 19.33 -41.31
CA TRP A 632 6.64 18.27 -41.92
C TRP A 632 6.20 16.92 -41.37
N ALA A 633 6.26 15.87 -42.20
CA ALA A 633 6.10 14.49 -41.74
C ALA A 633 7.04 13.56 -42.50
N VAL A 634 7.56 12.54 -41.82
CA VAL A 634 8.27 11.44 -42.48
C VAL A 634 7.37 10.76 -43.52
N ALA A 635 7.99 10.24 -44.59
CA ALA A 635 7.26 9.52 -45.64
C ALA A 635 6.50 8.32 -45.05
N ARG A 636 5.33 7.98 -45.61
CA ARG A 636 4.42 6.99 -45.01
C ARG A 636 5.06 5.62 -44.89
N GLU A 637 5.82 5.24 -45.89
CA GLU A 637 6.59 4.01 -46.02
C GLU A 637 7.80 3.95 -45.06
N GLU A 638 8.24 5.09 -44.52
CA GLU A 638 9.39 5.18 -43.61
C GLU A 638 9.00 5.46 -42.15
N ARG A 639 7.71 5.43 -41.80
CA ARG A 639 7.24 5.72 -40.43
C ARG A 639 7.80 4.78 -39.36
N GLY A 640 8.19 3.55 -39.74
CA GLY A 640 8.86 2.60 -38.85
C GLY A 640 10.35 2.86 -38.64
N ARG A 641 10.95 3.82 -39.37
CA ARG A 641 12.37 4.14 -39.30
C ARG A 641 12.66 5.02 -38.08
N ALA A 642 13.32 4.45 -37.08
CA ALA A 642 13.63 5.12 -35.83
C ALA A 642 14.60 6.31 -35.98
N ASP A 643 15.57 6.23 -36.89
CA ASP A 643 16.66 7.20 -37.09
C ASP A 643 16.35 8.33 -38.10
N SER A 644 15.07 8.59 -38.37
CA SER A 644 14.66 9.72 -39.21
C SER A 644 15.03 11.08 -38.59
N TRP A 645 15.41 12.05 -39.43
CA TRP A 645 16.00 13.32 -39.00
C TRP A 645 15.54 14.52 -39.84
N LEU A 646 15.63 15.71 -39.26
CA LEU A 646 15.42 17.01 -39.90
C LEU A 646 16.56 17.95 -39.50
N ALA A 647 17.25 18.52 -40.46
CA ALA A 647 18.38 19.42 -40.27
C ALA A 647 18.14 20.78 -40.96
N VAL A 648 18.55 21.86 -40.29
CA VAL A 648 18.41 23.24 -40.77
C VAL A 648 19.81 23.85 -40.94
N ASP A 649 20.12 24.43 -42.10
CA ASP A 649 21.28 25.31 -42.31
C ASP A 649 20.89 26.74 -41.95
N LEU A 650 21.44 27.25 -40.85
CA LEU A 650 21.16 28.59 -40.33
C LEU A 650 21.73 29.72 -41.21
N GLY A 651 22.49 29.37 -42.26
CA GLY A 651 23.08 30.27 -43.24
C GLY A 651 24.41 30.89 -42.79
N THR A 652 24.59 31.08 -41.49
CA THR A 652 25.83 31.57 -40.87
C THR A 652 26.08 30.87 -39.55
N THR A 653 27.34 30.78 -39.14
CA THR A 653 27.70 30.30 -37.80
C THR A 653 27.19 31.27 -36.73
N VAL A 654 26.44 30.76 -35.75
CA VAL A 654 25.85 31.51 -34.64
C VAL A 654 26.09 30.79 -33.31
N GLN A 655 25.84 31.47 -32.19
CA GLN A 655 25.81 30.87 -30.85
C GLN A 655 24.37 30.44 -30.49
N LEU A 656 24.07 29.15 -30.57
CA LEU A 656 22.76 28.59 -30.21
C LEU A 656 22.67 28.23 -28.73
N THR A 657 21.50 28.44 -28.13
CA THR A 657 21.23 28.14 -26.71
C THR A 657 20.04 27.21 -26.50
N SER A 658 19.13 27.12 -27.47
CA SER A 658 17.97 26.23 -27.38
C SER A 658 17.36 25.87 -28.72
N VAL A 659 16.59 24.78 -28.73
CA VAL A 659 15.72 24.36 -29.83
C VAL A 659 14.32 24.15 -29.26
N THR A 660 13.27 24.54 -30.01
CA THR A 660 11.89 24.20 -29.70
C THR A 660 11.30 23.37 -30.83
N LEU A 661 10.70 22.24 -30.48
CA LEU A 661 10.03 21.31 -31.39
C LEU A 661 8.55 21.31 -31.05
N THR A 662 7.71 21.67 -32.01
CA THR A 662 6.25 21.58 -31.86
C THR A 662 5.76 20.40 -32.66
N TRP A 663 5.32 19.36 -31.97
CA TRP A 663 4.91 18.08 -32.50
C TRP A 663 3.45 18.04 -32.92
N GLU A 664 3.16 17.20 -33.91
CA GLU A 664 1.82 16.68 -34.15
C GLU A 664 1.55 15.46 -33.23
N ALA A 665 0.39 14.80 -33.35
CA ALA A 665 0.14 13.52 -32.68
C ALA A 665 1.23 12.45 -32.94
N ALA A 666 1.94 12.54 -34.07
CA ALA A 666 3.16 11.77 -34.36
C ALA A 666 4.41 12.46 -33.80
N TYR A 667 4.89 12.03 -32.62
CA TYR A 667 6.04 12.63 -31.94
C TYR A 667 7.13 11.62 -31.55
N ALA A 668 8.32 12.12 -31.23
CA ALA A 668 9.42 11.30 -30.71
C ALA A 668 9.40 11.26 -29.19
N THR A 669 9.45 10.06 -28.60
CA THR A 669 9.64 9.85 -27.16
C THR A 669 11.12 9.80 -26.77
N SER A 670 11.99 9.54 -27.75
CA SER A 670 13.43 9.72 -27.59
C SER A 670 14.07 10.24 -28.87
N TYR A 671 14.95 11.23 -28.73
CA TYR A 671 15.65 11.85 -29.83
C TYR A 671 16.87 12.68 -29.36
N LEU A 672 17.67 13.14 -30.31
CA LEU A 672 18.76 14.09 -30.10
C LEU A 672 18.51 15.40 -30.81
N VAL A 673 18.97 16.49 -30.20
CA VAL A 673 19.33 17.70 -30.94
C VAL A 673 20.84 17.75 -31.06
N GLN A 674 21.31 17.90 -32.30
CA GLN A 674 22.73 17.94 -32.62
C GLN A 674 23.07 19.22 -33.37
N THR A 675 24.29 19.71 -33.16
CA THR A 675 24.83 20.91 -33.79
C THR A 675 26.08 20.57 -34.58
N SER A 676 26.31 21.31 -35.67
CA SER A 676 27.45 21.14 -36.56
C SER A 676 27.87 22.49 -37.16
N THR A 677 29.15 22.65 -37.48
CA THR A 677 29.69 23.81 -38.22
C THR A 677 29.84 23.54 -39.72
N ASP A 678 29.85 22.27 -40.15
CA ASP A 678 30.13 21.84 -41.52
C ASP A 678 28.98 21.06 -42.18
N GLY A 679 27.96 20.67 -41.42
CA GLY A 679 26.81 19.89 -41.88
C GLY A 679 27.06 18.39 -42.01
N SER A 680 28.30 17.93 -41.77
CA SER A 680 28.72 16.53 -41.92
C SER A 680 29.17 15.91 -40.60
N THR A 681 29.86 16.67 -39.76
CA THR A 681 30.33 16.27 -38.43
C THR A 681 29.38 16.82 -37.37
N TRP A 682 28.68 15.93 -36.67
CA TRP A 682 27.63 16.29 -35.71
C TRP A 682 28.02 16.02 -34.27
N SER A 683 27.72 16.95 -33.36
CA SER A 683 27.87 16.78 -31.92
C SER A 683 26.53 16.94 -31.22
N THR A 684 26.24 16.10 -30.22
CA THR A 684 24.99 16.17 -29.46
C THR A 684 24.98 17.39 -28.54
N ALA A 685 23.99 18.26 -28.71
CA ALA A 685 23.76 19.44 -27.88
C ALA A 685 22.80 19.16 -26.74
N ALA A 686 21.72 18.41 -27.02
CA ALA A 686 20.74 17.96 -26.03
C ALA A 686 20.11 16.61 -26.44
N ALA A 687 19.46 15.95 -25.49
CA ALA A 687 18.76 14.68 -25.70
C ALA A 687 17.41 14.69 -24.97
N ALA A 688 16.44 14.00 -25.54
CA ALA A 688 15.14 13.74 -24.93
C ALA A 688 14.95 12.21 -24.71
N PRO A 689 14.46 11.79 -23.53
CA PRO A 689 14.37 12.61 -22.32
C PRO A 689 15.76 13.11 -21.89
N GLY A 690 15.83 14.18 -21.11
CA GLY A 690 17.09 14.63 -20.54
C GLY A 690 17.71 13.50 -19.71
N VAL A 691 18.97 13.15 -19.97
CA VAL A 691 19.69 12.12 -19.21
C VAL A 691 20.94 12.72 -18.59
N ALA A 692 21.08 12.54 -17.28
CA ALA A 692 22.29 12.81 -16.53
C ALA A 692 23.13 11.54 -16.37
N THR A 693 24.44 11.66 -16.57
CA THR A 693 25.42 10.65 -16.16
C THR A 693 25.90 10.98 -14.76
N LEU A 694 25.82 10.02 -13.84
CA LEU A 694 26.17 10.18 -12.44
C LEU A 694 27.50 9.47 -12.16
N GLY A 695 27.48 8.34 -11.46
CA GLY A 695 28.68 7.57 -11.11
C GLY A 695 28.34 6.20 -10.57
N ALA A 696 29.13 5.70 -9.62
CA ALA A 696 28.85 4.45 -8.91
C ALA A 696 27.70 4.56 -7.90
N TRP A 697 27.24 5.80 -7.62
CA TRP A 697 26.11 6.08 -6.75
C TRP A 697 25.28 7.26 -7.27
N ALA A 698 24.03 7.30 -6.85
CA ALA A 698 23.05 8.31 -7.20
C ALA A 698 22.12 8.60 -6.02
N GLY A 699 22.05 9.86 -5.58
CA GLY A 699 20.97 10.37 -4.73
C GLY A 699 19.81 10.87 -5.57
N ILE A 700 18.58 10.70 -5.10
CA ILE A 700 17.32 11.07 -5.76
C ILE A 700 16.56 12.02 -4.83
N ASP A 701 16.51 13.31 -5.16
CA ASP A 701 15.83 14.38 -4.42
C ASP A 701 16.18 14.47 -2.91
N GLY A 702 17.28 13.86 -2.48
CA GLY A 702 17.57 13.65 -1.05
C GLY A 702 16.59 12.68 -0.33
N ARG A 703 15.69 12.02 -1.07
CA ARG A 703 14.70 11.09 -0.51
C ARG A 703 15.10 9.62 -0.62
N ALA A 704 15.98 9.31 -1.57
CA ALA A 704 16.51 7.97 -1.75
C ALA A 704 17.94 8.01 -2.30
N GLY A 705 18.66 6.90 -2.15
CA GLY A 705 19.98 6.72 -2.73
C GLY A 705 20.17 5.33 -3.30
N VAL A 706 21.00 5.21 -4.32
CA VAL A 706 21.39 3.93 -4.94
C VAL A 706 22.91 3.87 -5.04
N VAL A 707 23.48 2.72 -4.69
CA VAL A 707 24.90 2.39 -4.86
C VAL A 707 25.00 1.12 -5.70
N ALA A 708 25.82 1.14 -6.76
CA ALA A 708 26.02 0.01 -7.66
C ALA A 708 27.48 -0.49 -7.58
N HIS A 709 27.69 -1.59 -6.85
CA HIS A 709 29.02 -2.17 -6.66
C HIS A 709 29.42 -3.10 -7.81
N GLY A 710 30.66 -2.93 -8.28
CA GLY A 710 31.17 -3.69 -9.43
C GLY A 710 30.41 -3.41 -10.73
N ALA A 711 29.82 -2.22 -10.84
CA ALA A 711 29.12 -1.76 -12.03
C ALA A 711 30.08 -1.60 -13.22
N THR A 712 29.64 -2.01 -14.41
CA THR A 712 30.45 -1.95 -15.64
C THR A 712 30.47 -0.56 -16.31
N ALA A 713 29.57 0.33 -15.89
CA ALA A 713 29.44 1.71 -16.37
C ALA A 713 28.87 2.61 -15.25
N PRO A 714 28.80 3.94 -15.45
CA PRO A 714 28.11 4.84 -14.52
C PRO A 714 26.59 4.66 -14.52
N ILE A 715 25.95 4.92 -13.37
CA ILE A 715 24.49 5.12 -13.26
C ILE A 715 24.10 6.34 -14.09
N THR A 716 22.95 6.26 -14.76
CA THR A 716 22.33 7.39 -15.47
C THR A 716 20.93 7.66 -14.94
N ALA A 717 20.44 8.89 -15.06
CA ALA A 717 19.11 9.25 -14.62
C ALA A 717 18.41 10.18 -15.61
N SER A 718 17.14 9.89 -15.89
CA SER A 718 16.17 10.81 -16.50
C SER A 718 15.14 11.23 -15.44
N PRO A 719 14.26 12.20 -15.72
CA PRO A 719 13.25 12.62 -14.76
C PRO A 719 12.32 11.48 -14.31
N THR A 720 12.14 10.44 -15.13
CA THR A 720 11.23 9.32 -14.86
C THR A 720 11.93 8.00 -14.58
N GLN A 721 13.26 7.96 -14.60
CA GLN A 721 13.99 6.70 -14.43
C GLN A 721 15.42 6.90 -13.92
N VAL A 722 15.86 6.03 -13.01
CA VAL A 722 17.28 5.79 -12.73
C VAL A 722 17.67 4.47 -13.39
N SER A 723 18.60 4.51 -14.35
CA SER A 723 19.11 3.32 -15.04
C SER A 723 20.46 2.92 -14.43
N ILE A 724 20.56 1.65 -14.04
CA ILE A 724 21.72 1.09 -13.35
C ILE A 724 22.32 0.03 -14.28
N PRO A 725 23.60 0.15 -14.67
CA PRO A 725 24.23 -0.85 -15.51
C PRO A 725 24.41 -2.17 -14.76
N ALA A 726 24.82 -3.22 -15.48
CA ALA A 726 25.08 -4.51 -14.85
C ALA A 726 26.09 -4.34 -13.71
N ALA A 727 25.68 -4.75 -12.50
CA ALA A 727 26.43 -4.62 -11.28
C ALA A 727 26.42 -5.95 -10.52
N THR A 728 27.45 -6.18 -9.71
CA THR A 728 27.51 -7.40 -8.88
C THR A 728 26.51 -7.33 -7.75
N LEU A 729 26.26 -6.13 -7.23
CA LEU A 729 25.38 -5.85 -6.11
C LEU A 729 24.86 -4.41 -6.22
N ILE A 730 23.59 -4.20 -5.88
CA ILE A 730 22.96 -2.88 -5.77
C ILE A 730 22.46 -2.71 -4.34
N GLU A 731 22.71 -1.56 -3.72
CA GLU A 731 22.17 -1.17 -2.42
C GLU A 731 21.30 0.08 -2.60
N GLY A 732 20.05 0.02 -2.14
CA GLY A 732 19.11 1.14 -2.14
C GLY A 732 18.89 1.66 -0.72
N TYR A 733 19.18 2.94 -0.48
CA TYR A 733 19.13 3.60 0.82
C TYR A 733 17.96 4.58 0.92
N THR A 734 17.41 4.73 2.13
CA THR A 734 16.28 5.62 2.41
C THR A 734 16.75 6.99 2.92
N GLY A 735 16.12 8.08 2.47
CA GLY A 735 16.32 9.44 2.97
C GLY A 735 17.72 10.05 2.72
N THR A 736 18.06 11.07 3.52
CA THR A 736 19.33 11.82 3.48
C THR A 736 20.39 11.31 4.46
N GLY A 737 20.06 10.32 5.31
CA GLY A 737 20.90 9.89 6.42
C GLY A 737 22.17 9.13 6.02
N THR A 738 22.27 8.69 4.77
CA THR A 738 23.39 7.89 4.27
C THR A 738 24.37 8.73 3.47
N ASP A 739 25.65 8.69 3.87
CA ASP A 739 26.75 9.12 3.00
C ASP A 739 26.95 8.10 1.87
N LEU A 740 26.31 8.36 0.73
CA LEU A 740 26.36 7.48 -0.43
C LEU A 740 27.77 7.36 -1.03
N ALA A 741 28.61 8.39 -0.89
CA ALA A 741 29.98 8.33 -1.36
C ALA A 741 30.82 7.38 -0.49
N ALA A 742 30.68 7.47 0.83
CA ALA A 742 31.31 6.52 1.75
C ALA A 742 30.76 5.10 1.55
N ALA A 743 29.45 4.95 1.37
CA ALA A 743 28.82 3.67 1.08
C ALA A 743 29.36 3.05 -0.22
N ALA A 744 29.51 3.83 -1.29
CA ALA A 744 30.08 3.35 -2.55
C ALA A 744 31.58 3.00 -2.46
N ALA A 745 32.35 3.74 -1.67
CA ALA A 745 33.79 3.54 -1.50
C ALA A 745 34.15 2.42 -0.53
N ARG A 746 33.19 1.91 0.26
CA ARG A 746 33.45 0.90 1.29
C ARG A 746 33.89 -0.42 0.66
N ARG A 747 34.76 -1.16 1.36
CA ARG A 747 35.09 -2.54 1.00
C ARG A 747 33.90 -3.44 1.36
N LEU A 748 33.47 -4.28 0.43
CA LEU A 748 32.43 -5.28 0.66
C LEU A 748 33.00 -6.54 1.34
N PRO A 749 32.17 -7.30 2.07
CA PRO A 749 32.47 -8.67 2.45
C PRO A 749 32.71 -9.55 1.22
N SER A 750 33.59 -10.53 1.37
CA SER A 750 33.97 -11.45 0.28
C SER A 750 34.14 -12.89 0.78
N GLY A 751 34.54 -13.82 -0.10
CA GLY A 751 34.70 -15.23 0.21
C GLY A 751 33.53 -16.11 -0.24
N GLY A 752 33.66 -17.42 -0.06
CA GLY A 752 32.72 -18.40 -0.60
C GLY A 752 32.76 -18.54 -2.13
N PRO A 753 31.81 -19.28 -2.74
CA PRO A 753 31.74 -19.44 -4.19
C PRO A 753 31.29 -18.15 -4.89
N ALA A 754 31.66 -17.99 -6.16
CA ALA A 754 31.29 -16.82 -6.98
C ALA A 754 29.78 -16.68 -7.24
N THR A 755 28.94 -17.61 -6.78
CA THR A 755 27.47 -17.53 -6.79
C THR A 755 26.89 -16.95 -5.50
N LEU A 756 27.70 -16.79 -4.45
CA LEU A 756 27.31 -16.14 -3.21
C LEU A 756 27.52 -14.63 -3.34
N ARG A 757 26.50 -13.85 -3.02
CA ARG A 757 26.57 -12.37 -2.94
C ARG A 757 26.45 -11.93 -1.50
N LEU A 758 27.26 -10.95 -1.13
CA LEU A 758 27.41 -10.49 0.24
C LEU A 758 27.30 -8.97 0.32
N SER A 759 26.64 -8.49 1.35
CA SER A 759 26.58 -7.08 1.75
C SER A 759 26.55 -7.00 3.27
N ASP A 760 27.12 -5.96 3.87
CA ASP A 760 27.00 -5.57 5.27
C ASP A 760 26.44 -4.14 5.40
N ALA A 761 25.61 -3.73 4.42
CA ALA A 761 24.88 -2.47 4.44
C ALA A 761 24.20 -2.25 5.80
N ASP A 762 24.35 -1.05 6.35
CA ASP A 762 23.86 -0.64 7.67
C ASP A 762 24.26 -1.56 8.84
N GLY A 763 25.28 -2.40 8.66
CA GLY A 763 25.71 -3.37 9.68
C GLY A 763 24.91 -4.66 9.76
N TYR A 764 24.11 -4.94 8.75
CA TYR A 764 23.38 -6.21 8.59
C TYR A 764 24.06 -7.05 7.51
N LEU A 765 24.61 -8.20 7.90
CA LEU A 765 25.25 -9.11 6.95
C LEU A 765 24.18 -9.86 6.15
N THR A 766 24.04 -9.51 4.89
CA THR A 766 23.19 -10.14 3.89
C THR A 766 23.98 -11.18 3.10
N LEU A 767 23.38 -12.36 2.91
CA LEU A 767 23.93 -13.45 2.12
C LEU A 767 22.89 -13.94 1.12
N LEU A 768 23.20 -13.97 -0.17
CA LEU A 768 22.29 -14.43 -1.23
C LEU A 768 22.98 -15.48 -2.09
N ASN A 769 22.51 -16.73 -2.03
CA ASN A 769 23.07 -17.85 -2.79
C ASN A 769 22.33 -18.04 -4.12
N LEU A 770 22.94 -17.59 -5.21
CA LEU A 770 22.38 -17.61 -6.56
C LEU A 770 22.70 -18.92 -7.30
N SER A 771 22.51 -20.06 -6.65
CA SER A 771 22.82 -21.37 -7.23
C SER A 771 21.94 -22.49 -6.69
N THR A 772 21.91 -23.60 -7.42
CA THR A 772 21.22 -24.83 -7.00
C THR A 772 22.00 -25.64 -5.95
N THR A 773 23.15 -25.17 -5.49
CA THR A 773 24.02 -25.88 -4.55
C THR A 773 24.08 -25.12 -3.24
N ALA A 774 23.91 -25.82 -2.12
CA ALA A 774 24.05 -25.21 -0.80
C ALA A 774 25.50 -24.78 -0.54
N VAL A 775 25.67 -23.60 0.06
CA VAL A 775 26.96 -23.15 0.57
C VAL A 775 27.09 -23.66 2.00
N ASN A 776 28.09 -24.50 2.26
CA ASN A 776 28.31 -25.10 3.58
C ASN A 776 29.66 -24.66 4.14
N ASN A 777 29.64 -24.07 5.34
CA ASN A 777 30.83 -23.70 6.11
C ASN A 777 31.85 -22.87 5.30
N ALA A 778 31.35 -21.99 4.42
CA ALA A 778 32.22 -21.07 3.68
C ALA A 778 32.83 -20.06 4.65
N VAL A 779 34.12 -19.77 4.46
CA VAL A 779 34.80 -18.68 5.16
C VAL A 779 34.51 -17.39 4.41
N LEU A 780 33.88 -16.44 5.09
CA LEU A 780 33.55 -15.11 4.59
C LEU A 780 34.50 -14.11 5.23
N THR A 781 35.19 -13.33 4.40
CA THR A 781 36.09 -12.28 4.84
C THR A 781 35.31 -10.98 5.03
N LEU A 782 35.15 -10.57 6.29
CA LEU A 782 34.54 -9.30 6.68
C LEU A 782 35.64 -8.24 6.83
N PRO A 783 35.52 -7.06 6.17
CA PRO A 783 36.53 -6.01 6.23
C PRO A 783 36.68 -5.40 7.63
N ARG A 784 35.62 -5.43 8.45
CA ARG A 784 35.61 -4.84 9.79
C ARG A 784 35.63 -5.90 10.89
N GLY A 785 36.38 -5.61 11.96
CA GLY A 785 36.50 -6.42 13.17
C GLY A 785 35.57 -6.06 14.32
N ASP A 786 34.82 -4.97 14.18
CA ASP A 786 34.07 -4.34 15.27
C ASP A 786 32.63 -4.87 15.42
N ARG A 787 32.15 -5.71 14.50
CA ARG A 787 30.79 -6.26 14.48
C ARG A 787 30.84 -7.78 14.40
N LEU A 788 30.24 -8.43 15.37
CA LEU A 788 30.16 -9.88 15.46
C LEU A 788 28.75 -10.36 15.10
N HIS A 789 28.68 -11.28 14.15
CA HIS A 789 27.45 -11.96 13.75
C HIS A 789 27.44 -13.38 14.33
N ARG A 790 26.26 -14.02 14.33
CA ARG A 790 26.13 -15.41 14.78
C ARG A 790 27.07 -16.34 13.98
N GLY A 791 27.81 -17.18 14.71
CA GLY A 791 28.80 -18.11 14.17
C GLY A 791 30.20 -17.89 14.73
N LEU A 792 31.16 -18.61 14.17
CA LEU A 792 32.59 -18.50 14.49
C LEU A 792 33.25 -17.45 13.60
N SER A 793 33.83 -16.41 14.21
CA SER A 793 34.68 -15.42 13.57
C SER A 793 36.11 -15.51 14.08
N VAL A 794 37.09 -15.43 13.18
CA VAL A 794 38.52 -15.39 13.51
C VAL A 794 39.11 -14.05 13.08
N VAL A 795 39.80 -13.36 13.98
CA VAL A 795 40.42 -12.06 13.69
C VAL A 795 41.63 -12.23 12.77
N ARG A 796 41.68 -11.44 11.71
CA ARG A 796 42.77 -11.41 10.73
C ARG A 796 43.85 -10.40 11.13
N ALA A 797 45.02 -10.49 10.48
CA ALA A 797 46.14 -9.59 10.72
C ALA A 797 45.84 -8.12 10.37
N ASP A 798 44.92 -7.87 9.43
CA ASP A 798 44.47 -6.53 9.05
C ASP A 798 43.34 -5.99 9.95
N GLY A 799 42.98 -6.72 11.01
CA GLY A 799 41.91 -6.35 11.94
C GLY A 799 40.49 -6.71 11.47
N GLY A 800 40.32 -7.30 10.28
CA GLY A 800 39.02 -7.83 9.84
C GLY A 800 38.71 -9.20 10.43
N LEU A 801 37.61 -9.82 10.00
CA LEU A 801 37.18 -11.15 10.48
C LEU A 801 37.08 -12.14 9.32
N ASP A 802 37.33 -13.41 9.62
CA ASP A 802 36.91 -14.56 8.83
C ASP A 802 35.75 -15.26 9.55
N LEU A 803 34.53 -15.14 9.01
CA LEU A 803 33.30 -15.73 9.55
C LEU A 803 32.94 -17.02 8.81
N THR A 804 32.70 -18.10 9.53
CA THR A 804 32.13 -19.33 8.94
C THR A 804 30.62 -19.21 8.79
N ALA A 805 30.11 -19.41 7.57
CA ALA A 805 28.67 -19.32 7.27
C ALA A 805 28.18 -20.40 6.29
N SER A 806 26.91 -20.78 6.45
CA SER A 806 26.18 -21.66 5.53
C SER A 806 24.89 -20.99 5.08
N VAL A 807 24.50 -21.24 3.83
CA VAL A 807 23.28 -20.74 3.19
C VAL A 807 22.70 -21.84 2.29
N PRO A 808 21.40 -22.17 2.37
CA PRO A 808 20.77 -23.17 1.52
C PRO A 808 20.91 -22.87 0.01
N ALA A 809 20.75 -23.89 -0.82
CA ALA A 809 20.66 -23.74 -2.27
C ALA A 809 19.52 -22.78 -2.64
N GLY A 810 19.80 -21.76 -3.45
CA GLY A 810 18.82 -20.76 -3.84
C GLY A 810 18.23 -19.99 -2.66
N GLY A 811 18.93 -19.94 -1.52
CA GLY A 811 18.45 -19.32 -0.28
C GLY A 811 19.11 -17.96 -0.02
N GLY A 812 18.44 -17.15 0.79
CA GLY A 812 18.95 -15.87 1.30
C GLY A 812 18.96 -15.84 2.82
N ALA A 813 19.77 -14.95 3.40
CA ALA A 813 19.76 -14.68 4.83
C ALA A 813 20.16 -13.24 5.17
N VAL A 814 19.56 -12.67 6.20
CA VAL A 814 19.99 -11.42 6.84
C VAL A 814 20.42 -11.74 8.27
N ARG A 815 21.63 -11.31 8.66
CA ARG A 815 22.20 -11.55 9.98
C ARG A 815 22.47 -10.22 10.68
N PRO A 816 21.74 -9.89 11.77
CA PRO A 816 22.03 -8.69 12.54
C PRO A 816 23.38 -8.82 13.25
N THR A 817 23.98 -7.67 13.58
CA THR A 817 25.10 -7.63 14.53
C THR A 817 24.58 -8.04 15.91
N ARG A 818 25.24 -9.00 16.57
CA ARG A 818 24.87 -9.48 17.91
C ARG A 818 25.70 -8.82 19.00
N PHE A 819 26.99 -8.66 18.73
CA PHE A 819 27.94 -8.01 19.63
C PHE A 819 28.81 -7.04 18.85
N THR A 820 29.21 -5.95 19.50
CA THR A 820 30.24 -5.04 18.99
C THR A 820 31.52 -5.18 19.80
N VAL A 821 32.65 -4.95 19.15
CA VAL A 821 33.99 -5.01 19.75
C VAL A 821 34.64 -3.63 19.62
N THR A 822 35.06 -3.07 20.75
CA THR A 822 35.87 -1.84 20.80
C THR A 822 37.25 -2.16 21.35
N GLY A 823 38.29 -1.59 20.72
CA GLY A 823 39.69 -1.95 20.95
C GLY A 823 40.24 -2.87 19.86
N THR A 824 41.49 -3.31 20.02
CA THR A 824 42.18 -4.13 19.00
C THR A 824 42.32 -5.57 19.50
N ALA A 825 41.52 -6.48 18.95
CA ALA A 825 41.71 -7.90 19.19
C ALA A 825 42.96 -8.40 18.42
N PRO A 826 43.87 -9.16 19.05
CA PRO A 826 44.99 -9.78 18.35
C PRO A 826 44.54 -10.70 17.21
N ALA A 827 45.34 -10.79 16.14
CA ALA A 827 45.12 -11.75 15.06
C ALA A 827 45.08 -13.19 15.61
N GLY A 828 44.16 -14.00 15.09
CA GLY A 828 43.90 -15.36 15.57
C GLY A 828 42.93 -15.45 16.77
N THR A 829 42.49 -14.32 17.34
CA THR A 829 41.39 -14.31 18.32
C THR A 829 40.14 -14.91 17.69
N ARG A 830 39.45 -15.80 18.41
CA ARG A 830 38.20 -16.43 17.95
C ARG A 830 37.03 -15.93 18.76
N PHE A 831 36.00 -15.44 18.08
CA PHE A 831 34.69 -15.10 18.65
C PHE A 831 33.68 -16.13 18.18
N ASN A 832 33.03 -16.84 19.11
CA ASN A 832 31.96 -17.77 18.79
C ASN A 832 30.65 -17.26 19.37
N VAL A 833 29.84 -16.61 18.53
CA VAL A 833 28.53 -16.04 18.89
C VAL A 833 27.46 -17.11 18.68
N ALA A 834 26.85 -17.59 19.77
CA ALA A 834 25.79 -18.58 19.69
C ALA A 834 24.43 -17.94 19.34
N ASP A 835 24.11 -16.81 19.97
CA ASP A 835 22.85 -16.07 19.86
C ASP A 835 23.05 -14.60 20.30
N SER A 836 21.96 -13.85 20.50
CA SER A 836 21.97 -12.46 20.97
C SER A 836 22.55 -12.21 22.38
N HIS A 837 22.68 -13.23 23.21
CA HIS A 837 23.07 -13.13 24.62
C HIS A 837 24.37 -13.89 24.92
N HIS A 838 24.71 -14.93 24.14
CA HIS A 838 25.83 -15.82 24.46
C HIS A 838 26.96 -15.72 23.42
N LEU A 839 28.17 -15.42 23.90
CA LEU A 839 29.41 -15.32 23.13
C LEU A 839 30.57 -15.96 23.92
N SER A 840 31.44 -16.72 23.24
CA SER A 840 32.75 -17.09 23.80
C SER A 840 33.91 -16.48 23.01
N VAL A 841 34.97 -16.11 23.73
CA VAL A 841 36.19 -15.50 23.19
C VAL A 841 37.37 -16.39 23.52
N THR A 842 38.11 -16.81 22.50
CA THR A 842 39.36 -17.57 22.63
C THR A 842 40.54 -16.72 22.20
N ALA A 843 41.49 -16.51 23.10
CA ALA A 843 42.74 -15.80 22.80
C ALA A 843 43.73 -16.70 22.05
N PRO A 844 44.54 -16.15 21.13
CA PRO A 844 45.64 -16.90 20.51
C PRO A 844 46.67 -17.32 21.57
N ALA A 845 47.41 -18.40 21.32
CA ALA A 845 48.28 -19.03 22.32
C ALA A 845 49.39 -18.12 22.88
N GLY A 846 49.84 -17.11 22.13
CA GLY A 846 50.94 -16.23 22.51
C GLY A 846 50.54 -14.80 22.88
N THR A 847 49.24 -14.45 22.86
CA THR A 847 48.80 -13.06 23.09
C THR A 847 47.46 -13.04 23.81
N ALA A 848 47.38 -12.31 24.91
CA ALA A 848 46.12 -12.09 25.61
C ALA A 848 45.21 -11.15 24.81
N VAL A 849 43.90 -11.32 24.96
CA VAL A 849 42.88 -10.42 24.40
C VAL A 849 42.45 -9.45 25.49
N ASP A 850 42.42 -8.16 25.18
CA ASP A 850 41.82 -7.12 26.02
C ASP A 850 40.99 -6.19 25.14
N VAL A 851 39.68 -6.43 25.10
CA VAL A 851 38.73 -5.68 24.28
C VAL A 851 37.45 -5.40 25.05
N ARG A 852 36.72 -4.36 24.69
CA ARG A 852 35.37 -4.12 25.20
C ARG A 852 34.35 -4.78 24.28
N LEU A 853 33.48 -5.60 24.87
CA LEU A 853 32.33 -6.19 24.20
C LEU A 853 31.08 -5.40 24.58
N ALA A 854 30.13 -5.25 23.66
CA ALA A 854 28.83 -4.65 23.96
C ALA A 854 27.70 -5.28 23.12
N ALA A 855 26.51 -5.39 23.72
CA ALA A 855 25.28 -5.87 23.10
C ALA A 855 24.07 -5.27 23.83
N GLY A 856 23.14 -4.65 23.10
CA GLY A 856 22.02 -3.93 23.73
C GLY A 856 22.52 -2.90 24.75
N GLY A 857 21.98 -2.93 25.96
CA GLY A 857 22.44 -2.11 27.10
C GLY A 857 23.62 -2.70 27.90
N TRP A 858 24.13 -3.88 27.52
CA TRP A 858 25.21 -4.57 28.22
C TRP A 858 26.57 -4.26 27.61
N SER A 859 27.59 -4.07 28.45
CA SER A 859 28.99 -3.99 28.03
C SER A 859 29.93 -4.55 29.10
N VAL A 860 31.04 -5.17 28.67
CA VAL A 860 32.07 -5.71 29.56
C VAL A 860 33.46 -5.51 28.98
N GLN A 861 34.46 -5.34 29.84
CA GLN A 861 35.86 -5.49 29.45
C GLN A 861 36.23 -6.98 29.43
N ALA A 862 36.47 -7.53 28.25
CA ALA A 862 36.81 -8.92 28.04
C ALA A 862 38.35 -9.09 28.05
N GLN A 863 38.87 -9.48 29.20
CA GLN A 863 40.28 -9.83 29.38
C GLN A 863 40.42 -11.35 29.33
N VAL A 864 41.05 -11.89 28.28
CA VAL A 864 41.23 -13.34 28.08
C VAL A 864 42.72 -13.66 28.00
N PRO A 865 43.28 -14.42 28.95
CA PRO A 865 44.68 -14.82 28.92
C PRO A 865 45.05 -15.58 27.64
N ALA A 866 46.31 -15.48 27.21
CA ALA A 866 46.81 -16.16 26.02
C ALA A 866 46.46 -17.66 26.03
N GLY A 867 45.93 -18.18 24.92
CA GLY A 867 45.47 -19.57 24.77
C GLY A 867 44.21 -19.96 25.54
N ALA A 868 43.66 -19.09 26.39
CA ALA A 868 42.45 -19.37 27.16
C ALA A 868 41.17 -19.06 26.37
N THR A 869 40.06 -19.64 26.82
CA THR A 869 38.70 -19.30 26.37
C THR A 869 37.88 -18.80 27.54
N ARG A 870 37.11 -17.74 27.33
CA ARG A 870 36.11 -17.25 28.30
C ARG A 870 34.76 -17.09 27.62
N SER A 871 33.70 -17.49 28.32
CA SER A 871 32.31 -17.29 27.88
C SER A 871 31.70 -16.09 28.58
N TYR A 872 30.87 -15.37 27.85
CA TYR A 872 30.17 -14.18 28.30
C TYR A 872 28.68 -14.33 28.01
N THR A 873 27.87 -13.98 29.00
CA THR A 873 26.42 -13.86 28.87
C THR A 873 26.07 -12.39 29.01
N ALA A 874 25.59 -11.78 27.94
CA ALA A 874 25.06 -10.44 27.98
C ALA A 874 23.74 -10.43 28.76
N THR A 875 23.58 -9.44 29.63
CA THR A 875 22.39 -9.29 30.48
C THR A 875 21.71 -7.97 30.15
N PHE A 876 20.71 -8.02 29.27
CA PHE A 876 19.81 -6.92 28.95
C PHE A 876 18.39 -7.46 28.71
N GLY A 877 17.39 -6.59 28.62
CA GLY A 877 16.00 -7.00 28.43
C GLY A 877 15.72 -7.58 27.04
N GLY A 878 14.69 -8.41 26.93
CA GLY A 878 14.25 -9.03 25.67
C GLY A 878 14.64 -10.51 25.54
N PRO A 879 14.08 -11.22 24.55
CA PRO A 879 14.29 -12.66 24.40
C PRO A 879 15.63 -13.01 23.75
N VAL A 880 16.11 -14.23 24.00
CA VAL A 880 17.25 -14.80 23.28
C VAL A 880 16.86 -15.10 21.84
N THR A 881 17.57 -14.48 20.88
CA THR A 881 17.30 -14.63 19.44
C THR A 881 18.52 -15.18 18.66
N PRO A 882 18.32 -16.05 17.66
CA PRO A 882 17.03 -16.54 17.20
C PRO A 882 16.35 -17.51 18.20
N ALA A 883 15.03 -17.40 18.35
CA ALA A 883 14.24 -18.20 19.27
C ALA A 883 14.10 -19.64 18.76
N THR A 884 14.27 -20.61 19.65
CA THR A 884 13.95 -22.03 19.37
C THR A 884 12.47 -22.34 19.56
N ASP A 885 11.74 -21.45 20.22
CA ASP A 885 10.30 -21.53 20.48
C ASP A 885 9.50 -21.33 19.18
N LEU A 886 8.81 -22.38 18.74
CA LEU A 886 8.02 -22.40 17.51
C LEU A 886 6.78 -21.50 17.60
N ALA A 887 6.27 -21.23 18.81
CA ALA A 887 5.11 -20.38 19.05
C ALA A 887 5.46 -18.88 19.05
N ARG A 888 6.73 -18.53 19.25
CA ARG A 888 7.19 -17.14 19.34
C ARG A 888 6.76 -16.30 18.14
N GLY A 889 6.10 -15.17 18.41
CA GLY A 889 5.62 -14.19 17.42
C GLY A 889 4.60 -14.76 16.42
N ARG A 890 3.93 -15.87 16.74
CA ARG A 890 2.95 -16.50 15.87
C ARG A 890 1.56 -15.88 16.01
N THR A 891 0.76 -16.05 14.97
CA THR A 891 -0.66 -15.71 14.97
C THR A 891 -1.39 -16.50 16.05
N THR A 892 -2.27 -15.82 16.78
CA THR A 892 -3.07 -16.42 17.84
C THR A 892 -4.57 -16.18 17.65
N PHE A 893 -5.40 -17.12 18.08
CA PHE A 893 -6.86 -17.03 18.14
C PHE A 893 -7.33 -17.13 19.61
N PRO A 894 -8.53 -16.67 19.97
CA PRO A 894 -9.49 -15.96 19.12
C PRO A 894 -8.91 -14.65 18.59
N THR A 895 -9.25 -14.33 17.35
CA THR A 895 -9.01 -13.03 16.72
C THR A 895 -10.05 -12.01 17.17
N SER A 896 -9.98 -10.79 16.65
CA SER A 896 -11.04 -9.80 16.87
C SER A 896 -12.42 -10.30 16.37
N PRO A 897 -13.52 -9.95 17.07
CA PRO A 897 -13.54 -9.41 18.44
C PRO A 897 -13.20 -10.49 19.48
N LEU A 898 -12.51 -10.08 20.54
CA LEU A 898 -12.17 -10.98 21.66
C LEU A 898 -13.39 -11.25 22.58
N PRO A 899 -13.43 -12.42 23.24
CA PRO A 899 -14.41 -12.72 24.27
C PRO A 899 -14.35 -11.71 25.42
N ALA A 900 -15.51 -11.42 26.03
CA ALA A 900 -15.58 -10.47 27.13
C ALA A 900 -14.67 -10.91 28.30
N GLY A 901 -13.81 -9.99 28.76
CA GLY A 901 -12.87 -10.23 29.87
C GLY A 901 -11.58 -10.97 29.48
N MET A 902 -11.44 -11.44 28.23
CA MET A 902 -10.21 -12.01 27.71
C MET A 902 -9.23 -10.91 27.28
N GLY A 903 -7.93 -11.08 27.56
CA GLY A 903 -6.86 -10.24 27.05
C GLY A 903 -6.34 -10.71 25.69
N GLU A 904 -5.42 -9.96 25.08
CA GLU A 904 -4.81 -10.33 23.79
C GLU A 904 -4.03 -11.65 23.88
N PRO A 905 -4.41 -12.72 23.14
CA PRO A 905 -3.71 -14.00 23.19
C PRO A 905 -2.27 -13.94 22.67
N SER A 906 -1.95 -12.97 21.81
CA SER A 906 -0.60 -12.77 21.27
C SER A 906 0.43 -12.43 22.36
N ARG A 907 -0.02 -11.91 23.51
CA ARG A 907 0.85 -11.63 24.66
C ARG A 907 1.46 -12.88 25.29
N ALA A 908 0.86 -14.05 25.10
CA ALA A 908 1.46 -15.30 25.55
C ALA A 908 2.60 -15.78 24.65
N VAL A 909 2.79 -15.17 23.49
CA VAL A 909 3.77 -15.58 22.47
C VAL A 909 4.63 -14.42 21.95
N ASP A 910 4.55 -13.22 22.52
CA ASP A 910 5.35 -12.07 22.09
C ASP A 910 6.80 -12.14 22.59
N GLY A 911 7.01 -12.86 23.70
CA GLY A 911 8.31 -13.00 24.33
C GLY A 911 8.67 -11.93 25.35
N ASP A 912 7.73 -11.08 25.71
CA ASP A 912 7.90 -10.06 26.73
C ASP A 912 7.40 -10.61 28.08
N PRO A 913 8.27 -10.81 29.09
CA PRO A 913 7.85 -11.30 30.40
C PRO A 913 6.98 -10.29 31.17
N ALA A 914 6.88 -9.04 30.71
CA ALA A 914 6.02 -8.02 31.31
C ALA A 914 4.58 -8.04 30.79
N THR A 915 4.30 -8.80 29.73
CA THR A 915 2.95 -8.97 29.19
C THR A 915 2.40 -10.35 29.54
N SER A 916 1.08 -10.49 29.47
CA SER A 916 0.40 -11.76 29.68
C SER A 916 -0.94 -11.81 28.95
N TRP A 917 -1.34 -13.01 28.56
CA TRP A 917 -2.69 -13.31 28.12
C TRP A 917 -3.57 -13.61 29.32
N ARG A 918 -4.65 -12.85 29.45
CA ARG A 918 -5.75 -13.14 30.38
C ARG A 918 -6.77 -14.06 29.71
N PRO A 919 -6.94 -15.32 30.17
CA PRO A 919 -7.85 -16.26 29.52
C PRO A 919 -9.32 -15.84 29.51
N GLY A 920 -9.82 -15.22 30.59
CA GLY A 920 -11.25 -14.96 30.74
C GLY A 920 -12.07 -16.22 31.01
N THR A 921 -13.38 -16.07 31.24
CA THR A 921 -14.28 -17.21 31.52
C THR A 921 -14.34 -18.17 30.34
N GLY A 922 -14.04 -19.46 30.57
CA GLY A 922 -13.99 -20.46 29.50
C GLY A 922 -12.82 -20.26 28.52
N GLY A 923 -11.78 -19.53 28.94
CA GLY A 923 -10.70 -19.08 28.09
C GLY A 923 -10.07 -20.18 27.24
N ARG A 924 -9.93 -19.93 25.94
CA ARG A 924 -9.24 -20.79 24.99
C ARG A 924 -8.43 -19.91 24.08
N MET A 925 -7.15 -20.19 23.93
CA MET A 925 -6.31 -19.64 22.88
C MET A 925 -5.82 -20.73 21.95
N VAL A 926 -5.55 -20.38 20.70
CA VAL A 926 -4.90 -21.24 19.70
C VAL A 926 -3.71 -20.48 19.11
N VAL A 927 -2.61 -21.16 18.84
CA VAL A 927 -1.45 -20.60 18.13
C VAL A 927 -1.26 -21.34 16.81
N ASP A 928 -1.20 -20.60 15.70
CA ASP A 928 -0.86 -21.13 14.38
C ASP A 928 0.66 -21.06 14.16
N LEU A 929 1.34 -22.20 14.17
CA LEU A 929 2.78 -22.33 13.93
C LEU A 929 3.18 -21.99 12.47
N GLY A 930 2.21 -21.70 11.60
CA GLY A 930 2.36 -21.32 10.20
C GLY A 930 2.53 -22.50 9.24
N ALA A 931 2.96 -23.66 9.75
CA ALA A 931 3.02 -24.92 9.03
C ALA A 931 2.95 -26.07 10.03
N ALA A 932 2.66 -27.29 9.55
CA ALA A 932 2.80 -28.48 10.38
C ALA A 932 4.27 -28.67 10.79
N ARG A 933 4.52 -28.81 12.08
CA ARG A 933 5.83 -29.02 12.69
C ARG A 933 5.75 -30.22 13.64
N THR A 934 6.87 -30.91 13.83
CA THR A 934 7.00 -31.82 14.95
C THR A 934 7.03 -30.99 16.23
N VAL A 935 6.08 -31.25 17.13
CA VAL A 935 5.98 -30.65 18.45
C VAL A 935 6.33 -31.71 19.46
N ALA A 936 7.47 -31.56 20.11
CA ALA A 936 7.96 -32.49 21.12
C ALA A 936 7.47 -32.12 22.52
N ALA A 937 7.37 -30.83 22.83
CA ALA A 937 6.91 -30.36 24.13
C ALA A 937 6.16 -29.01 24.03
N VAL A 938 5.26 -28.80 24.98
CA VAL A 938 4.53 -27.55 25.20
C VAL A 938 4.65 -27.18 26.67
N ALA A 939 5.15 -25.98 26.97
CA ALA A 939 5.31 -25.48 28.33
C ALA A 939 4.52 -24.19 28.54
N LEU A 940 3.90 -24.06 29.71
CA LEU A 940 3.09 -22.90 30.11
C LEU A 940 3.72 -22.21 31.31
N THR A 941 3.99 -20.91 31.19
CA THR A 941 4.48 -20.07 32.28
C THR A 941 3.39 -19.08 32.68
N TRP A 942 3.01 -19.08 33.95
CA TRP A 942 1.93 -18.26 34.50
C TRP A 942 2.47 -17.18 35.43
N THR A 943 1.69 -16.12 35.63
CA THR A 943 1.88 -15.18 36.73
C THR A 943 1.73 -15.86 38.10
N ALA A 944 2.18 -15.18 39.17
CA ALA A 944 2.16 -15.76 40.51
C ALA A 944 0.73 -16.07 41.01
N GLY A 945 0.53 -17.25 41.59
CA GLY A 945 -0.74 -17.70 42.17
C GLY A 945 -1.00 -19.19 41.92
N THR A 946 -2.21 -19.65 42.26
CA THR A 946 -2.64 -21.03 42.00
C THR A 946 -3.03 -21.18 40.54
N VAL A 947 -2.23 -21.93 39.78
CA VAL A 947 -2.46 -22.13 38.34
C VAL A 947 -3.78 -22.89 38.11
N PRO A 948 -4.69 -22.36 37.27
CA PRO A 948 -5.93 -23.04 36.94
C PRO A 948 -5.69 -24.28 36.07
N ALA A 949 -6.60 -25.24 36.11
CA ALA A 949 -6.52 -26.42 35.26
C ALA A 949 -6.53 -26.02 33.77
N ALA A 950 -5.46 -26.36 33.06
CA ALA A 950 -5.30 -26.11 31.63
C ALA A 950 -5.20 -27.43 30.86
N ARG A 951 -5.82 -27.48 29.68
CA ARG A 951 -5.66 -28.59 28.72
C ARG A 951 -4.96 -28.09 27.48
N ILE A 952 -4.05 -28.90 26.96
CA ILE A 952 -3.32 -28.63 25.73
C ILE A 952 -3.87 -29.56 24.65
N GLU A 953 -4.22 -28.99 23.51
CA GLU A 953 -4.73 -29.74 22.36
C GLU A 953 -3.93 -29.36 21.11
N THR A 954 -3.87 -30.26 20.13
CA THR A 954 -3.16 -30.04 18.87
C THR A 954 -4.05 -30.33 17.68
N SER A 955 -3.79 -29.64 16.57
CA SER A 955 -4.49 -29.85 15.30
C SER A 955 -3.58 -29.59 14.11
N THR A 956 -3.86 -30.25 12.99
CA THR A 956 -3.22 -29.97 11.69
C THR A 956 -4.05 -29.04 10.80
N ASP A 957 -5.37 -29.04 10.98
CA ASP A 957 -6.34 -28.31 10.13
C ASP A 957 -6.98 -27.10 10.83
N GLY A 958 -6.82 -26.98 12.15
CA GLY A 958 -7.38 -25.91 12.96
C GLY A 958 -8.88 -26.09 13.26
N ALA A 959 -9.47 -27.23 12.89
CA ALA A 959 -10.88 -27.55 13.09
C ALA A 959 -11.05 -28.72 14.07
N ALA A 960 -10.31 -29.82 13.87
CA ALA A 960 -10.33 -30.99 14.74
C ALA A 960 -9.14 -30.97 15.68
N TYR A 961 -9.40 -30.96 16.99
CA TYR A 961 -8.37 -30.92 18.04
C TYR A 961 -8.34 -32.23 18.82
N THR A 962 -7.14 -32.71 19.11
CA THR A 962 -6.89 -33.87 19.98
C THR A 962 -6.04 -33.46 21.17
N THR A 963 -6.22 -34.09 22.32
CA THR A 963 -5.39 -33.83 23.51
C THR A 963 -3.92 -34.10 23.21
N PHE A 964 -3.05 -33.18 23.60
CA PHE A 964 -1.60 -33.35 23.47
C PHE A 964 -1.12 -34.45 24.43
N GLY A 965 -0.52 -35.51 23.88
CA GLY A 965 -0.05 -36.68 24.63
C GLY A 965 1.43 -37.03 24.42
N GLY A 966 2.20 -36.14 23.78
CA GLY A 966 3.61 -36.36 23.44
C GLY A 966 3.96 -35.87 22.03
N SER A 967 5.09 -36.34 21.48
CA SER A 967 5.58 -35.90 20.17
C SER A 967 4.55 -36.12 19.06
N VAL A 968 4.09 -35.04 18.43
CA VAL A 968 3.05 -35.07 17.38
C VAL A 968 3.38 -34.07 16.27
N SER A 969 2.93 -34.34 15.04
CA SER A 969 2.94 -33.34 13.97
C SER A 969 1.70 -32.46 14.09
N ALA A 970 1.88 -31.18 14.35
CA ALA A 970 0.79 -30.21 14.53
C ALA A 970 1.12 -28.87 13.89
N ARG A 971 0.09 -28.18 13.40
CA ARG A 971 0.17 -26.77 12.97
C ARG A 971 -0.42 -25.83 14.01
N TYR A 972 -1.47 -26.25 14.70
CA TYR A 972 -2.19 -25.45 15.67
C TYR A 972 -2.06 -26.04 17.07
N ILE A 973 -1.72 -25.21 18.05
CA ILE A 973 -1.62 -25.58 19.46
C ILE A 973 -2.66 -24.78 20.24
N ALA A 974 -3.61 -25.46 20.90
CA ALA A 974 -4.63 -24.83 21.71
C ALA A 974 -4.34 -25.00 23.20
N VAL A 975 -4.51 -23.93 23.96
CA VAL A 975 -4.55 -23.94 25.43
C VAL A 975 -5.94 -23.54 25.86
N ALA A 976 -6.62 -24.42 26.58
CA ALA A 976 -7.93 -24.13 27.11
C ALA A 976 -7.96 -24.24 28.64
N VAL A 977 -8.55 -23.24 29.27
CA VAL A 977 -8.52 -22.93 30.70
C VAL A 977 -9.97 -22.76 31.18
N PRO A 978 -10.77 -23.85 31.16
CA PRO A 978 -12.23 -23.75 31.29
C PRO A 978 -12.69 -23.22 32.65
N ALA A 979 -11.85 -23.37 33.68
CA ALA A 979 -12.16 -23.00 35.06
C ALA A 979 -11.61 -21.63 35.49
N TRP A 980 -11.01 -20.84 34.58
CA TRP A 980 -10.42 -19.54 34.91
C TRP A 980 -11.46 -18.54 35.45
N ARG A 981 -11.11 -17.82 36.52
CA ARG A 981 -11.91 -16.79 37.19
C ARG A 981 -11.12 -15.49 37.33
N THR A 982 -11.85 -14.38 37.50
CA THR A 982 -11.20 -13.09 37.78
C THR A 982 -10.33 -13.18 39.03
N GLY A 983 -9.04 -12.88 38.89
CA GLY A 983 -8.04 -12.99 39.96
C GLY A 983 -7.16 -14.24 39.86
N ASP A 984 -7.50 -15.21 39.02
CA ASP A 984 -6.61 -16.32 38.69
C ASP A 984 -5.40 -15.84 37.87
N PRO A 985 -4.27 -16.56 37.91
CA PRO A 985 -3.11 -16.25 37.11
C PRO A 985 -3.40 -16.07 35.61
N ASP A 986 -2.79 -15.04 35.02
CA ASP A 986 -2.68 -14.83 33.57
C ASP A 986 -1.47 -15.63 33.01
N LEU A 987 -1.55 -16.07 31.75
CA LEU A 987 -0.50 -16.83 31.06
C LEU A 987 0.54 -15.88 30.46
N VAL A 988 1.79 -15.97 30.91
CA VAL A 988 2.91 -15.14 30.43
C VAL A 988 3.53 -15.72 29.17
N HIS A 989 3.83 -17.03 29.16
CA HIS A 989 4.45 -17.68 28.00
C HIS A 989 3.83 -19.03 27.67
N LEU A 990 3.53 -19.24 26.39
CA LEU A 990 3.41 -20.54 25.75
C LEU A 990 4.69 -20.80 24.96
N THR A 991 5.45 -21.81 25.36
CA THR A 991 6.64 -22.25 24.62
C THR A 991 6.37 -23.58 23.93
N VAL A 992 6.70 -23.68 22.64
CA VAL A 992 6.56 -24.91 21.84
C VAL A 992 7.91 -25.29 21.24
N THR A 993 8.37 -26.52 21.46
CA THR A 993 9.67 -27.02 20.95
C THR A 993 9.53 -28.28 20.13
#